data_AF-A0A445H3P7-F1
#
_entry.id   AF-A0A445H3P7-F1
#
_cell.length_a   1.000
_cell.length_b   1.000
_cell.length_c   1.000
_cell.angle_alpha   90.00
_cell.angle_beta   90.00
_cell.angle_gamma   90.00
#
_symmetry.space_group_name_H-M   'P 1'
#
loop_
_entity.id
_entity.type
_entity.pdbx_description
1 polymer ?
#
loop_
_entity_poly.entity_id
_entity_poly.type
_entity_poly.pdbx_seq_one_letter_code
_entity_poly.pdbx_strand_id
1 'polypeptide(L)'
;MLVAAIMDIVTSSCDNAEEVSFKPSLPGNAEIRDIAAALEVIEDGGLHLDEPPEGEDDGGGLGRKGIGIKILEGTPVLGLSRTNSDACHEELKHQTPKTLIYPNKYDNSPEQKNVSSAVVPGLWDDLHCEHVAVPFATWALANWATASQLNRSRIQELDRDGNAIMSALMAQERSVKWHASLVVWLLLEDRNTPLNESVSDWASSLLSTISQACKHEDVSLAQVASSAFLLSVERSPGVQKVVMEKGVNPMRDIAKQMTKHKQVQEPMAKALELVCTGELRLSLEESQKWSGILLPWVFGKFSSDTIRSSAIKILSQILEDYGPTCVPLSQGWLAMMLSEVQSSIKKSNDKGTNQPKSDNVKTLINNANIASAAQVANQLSSAVVNLAAKQLGNASNSGDASPLADFLSLEPLAGPFRSLKKDNLPKLDAADSALATLKGIKALTEVCAEDSVCQDMIVDFGILCLLRRFLLSDDYEKLAAIEAYDASSRAHEGKERISNVDGEPAISDVNDPASVRVPPTAHIRKHAARLLTILSLLPRVKKVITVDETWCKWLDDCANGRIPGCSDLKMQSYARAALLNMFCNDQPNGKSESGRGGPSDGGVKNYRNSCPRYDDMIFLINSHLPHWKCPKETDQQEAFSKEISLFTSTEMGDVIESVNGSNCSISNDSTKNNPDADCPPLDIVFVHGLRGGPYKTWRIAEEKSSTSSPLVEKIDEEAGKLGTFWPGEWLSSDFPEARMFTLKYKTNLTQWSGASLPLQEVSSMLLEKLVAAGIGNRPVVFVTHSMGGLVVKQILHKAKEERFDNLMKNTIGIVFYSCPHFGSKLADMPWRMGFVLRPAPTIGELRSGSSRLIELNDYIRHLHKKGLLDVLSFCETKVTPIVEGYGGWAFRTEIVPIESAYPGFGELVVLESTDHINSCKPVSRLDPSYTETLKFLQKLKACHA
;
A
#
# COMPACT_ATOMS: atom_id res chain seq x y z
N MET A 1 -19.12 -57.44 9.16
CA MET A 1 -18.66 -56.91 10.48
C MET A 1 -17.18 -56.54 10.46
N LEU A 2 -16.23 -57.48 10.31
CA LEU A 2 -14.79 -57.16 10.31
C LEU A 2 -14.41 -56.08 9.28
N VAL A 3 -14.85 -56.22 8.01
CA VAL A 3 -14.69 -55.20 6.96
C VAL A 3 -15.19 -53.83 7.39
N ALA A 4 -16.39 -53.75 7.98
CA ALA A 4 -16.97 -52.48 8.43
C ALA A 4 -16.15 -51.86 9.57
N ALA A 5 -15.62 -52.67 10.50
CA ALA A 5 -14.75 -52.17 11.57
C ALA A 5 -13.37 -51.71 11.05
N ILE A 6 -12.83 -52.37 10.02
CA ILE A 6 -11.58 -51.94 9.35
C ILE A 6 -11.83 -50.62 8.61
N MET A 7 -12.92 -50.51 7.84
CA MET A 7 -13.25 -49.27 7.12
C MET A 7 -13.58 -48.11 8.07
N ASP A 8 -14.24 -48.36 9.20
CA ASP A 8 -14.47 -47.37 10.27
C ASP A 8 -13.12 -46.83 10.80
N ILE A 9 -12.13 -47.71 11.05
CA ILE A 9 -10.77 -47.30 11.43
C ILE A 9 -10.11 -46.47 10.32
N VAL A 10 -10.15 -46.93 9.07
CA VAL A 10 -9.53 -46.25 7.91
C VAL A 10 -10.14 -44.87 7.68
N THR A 11 -11.46 -44.74 7.77
CA THR A 11 -12.18 -43.50 7.41
C THR A 11 -12.32 -42.52 8.57
N SER A 12 -12.25 -42.97 9.83
CA SER A 12 -12.34 -42.10 11.02
C SER A 12 -11.34 -40.94 11.06
N SER A 13 -10.20 -41.08 10.37
CA SER A 13 -9.18 -40.03 10.24
C SER A 13 -9.44 -39.01 9.13
N CYS A 14 -10.31 -39.32 8.16
CA CYS A 14 -10.57 -38.49 6.98
C CYS A 14 -11.50 -37.29 7.23
N ASP A 15 -12.27 -37.30 8.32
CA ASP A 15 -13.38 -36.36 8.53
C ASP A 15 -13.05 -35.17 9.45
N ASN A 16 -11.89 -35.17 10.12
CA ASN A 16 -11.46 -34.07 11.00
C ASN A 16 -10.81 -32.93 10.22
N ALA A 17 -11.56 -31.86 9.96
CA ALA A 17 -11.09 -30.70 9.18
C ALA A 17 -10.29 -29.65 9.96
N GLU A 18 -10.23 -29.70 11.30
CA GLU A 18 -9.66 -28.59 12.10
C GLU A 18 -8.16 -28.74 12.42
N GLU A 19 -7.64 -29.96 12.56
CA GLU A 19 -6.20 -30.26 12.65
C GLU A 19 -5.88 -31.54 11.89
N VAL A 20 -4.81 -31.53 11.07
CA VAL A 20 -4.23 -32.75 10.48
C VAL A 20 -3.36 -33.47 11.54
N SER A 21 -3.93 -33.72 12.73
CA SER A 21 -3.24 -34.40 13.84
C SER A 21 -3.42 -35.92 13.73
N PHE A 22 -2.92 -36.48 12.63
CA PHE A 22 -2.91 -37.93 12.41
C PHE A 22 -1.97 -38.59 13.41
N LYS A 23 -2.51 -39.27 14.43
CA LYS A 23 -1.71 -40.02 15.40
C LYS A 23 -1.45 -41.43 14.85
N PRO A 24 -0.18 -41.85 14.70
CA PRO A 24 0.13 -43.16 14.15
C PRO A 24 -0.38 -44.26 15.08
N SER A 25 -1.21 -45.14 14.52
CA SER A 25 -1.73 -46.35 15.19
C SER A 25 -0.82 -47.57 14.97
N LEU A 26 0.09 -47.49 14.00
CA LEU A 26 1.09 -48.52 13.70
C LEU A 26 2.50 -48.11 14.18
N PRO A 27 3.39 -49.06 14.48
CA PRO A 27 4.69 -48.78 15.08
C PRO A 27 5.71 -48.17 14.09
N GLY A 28 6.67 -47.43 14.63
CA GLY A 28 7.74 -46.75 13.87
C GLY A 28 8.88 -47.66 13.38
N ASN A 29 8.78 -48.98 13.57
CA ASN A 29 9.77 -49.98 13.18
C ASN A 29 9.15 -51.10 12.31
N ALA A 30 8.30 -50.73 11.35
CA ALA A 30 7.62 -51.67 10.46
C ALA A 30 8.61 -52.52 9.65
N GLU A 31 8.33 -53.80 9.45
CA GLU A 31 9.21 -54.67 8.67
C GLU A 31 9.21 -54.24 7.20
N ILE A 32 10.37 -54.36 6.53
CA ILE A 32 10.51 -53.95 5.11
C ILE A 32 9.53 -54.73 4.22
N ARG A 33 9.26 -56.00 4.56
CA ARG A 33 8.29 -56.85 3.86
C ARG A 33 6.85 -56.36 3.99
N ASP A 34 6.46 -55.80 5.14
CA ASP A 34 5.10 -55.31 5.36
C ASP A 34 4.85 -54.03 4.53
N ILE A 35 5.86 -53.17 4.44
CA ILE A 35 5.84 -51.99 3.57
C ILE A 35 5.80 -52.40 2.08
N ALA A 36 6.62 -53.38 1.68
CA ALA A 36 6.66 -53.87 0.31
C ALA A 36 5.31 -54.49 -0.11
N ALA A 37 4.72 -55.35 0.71
CA ALA A 37 3.41 -55.94 0.45
C ALA A 37 2.29 -54.89 0.37
N ALA A 38 2.37 -53.82 1.17
CA ALA A 38 1.40 -52.72 1.08
C ALA A 38 1.54 -51.91 -0.22
N LEU A 39 2.76 -51.74 -0.75
CA LEU A 39 3.01 -51.08 -2.04
C LEU A 39 2.53 -51.96 -3.21
N GLU A 40 2.84 -53.26 -3.18
CA GLU A 40 2.39 -54.27 -4.16
C GLU A 40 0.85 -54.31 -4.27
N VAL A 41 0.15 -54.36 -3.14
CA VAL A 41 -1.34 -54.33 -3.09
C VAL A 41 -1.92 -53.08 -3.75
N ILE A 42 -1.22 -51.94 -3.66
CA ILE A 42 -1.66 -50.67 -4.25
C ILE A 42 -1.34 -50.62 -5.75
N GLU A 43 -0.19 -51.13 -6.18
CA GLU A 43 0.23 -51.16 -7.58
C GLU A 43 -0.63 -52.13 -8.42
N ASP A 44 -0.88 -53.33 -7.90
CA ASP A 44 -1.72 -54.35 -8.55
C ASP A 44 -3.24 -54.12 -8.37
N GLY A 45 -3.63 -53.24 -7.43
CA GLY A 45 -5.02 -52.95 -7.12
C GLY A 45 -5.77 -54.06 -6.35
N GLY A 46 -5.04 -54.99 -5.72
CA GLY A 46 -5.61 -56.11 -4.97
C GLY A 46 -4.54 -56.94 -4.25
N LEU A 47 -4.98 -57.81 -3.33
CA LEU A 47 -4.09 -58.73 -2.64
C LEU A 47 -3.93 -60.02 -3.44
N HIS A 48 -2.68 -60.36 -3.77
CA HIS A 48 -2.30 -61.70 -4.20
C HIS A 48 -1.96 -62.56 -2.96
N LEU A 49 -2.63 -63.70 -2.83
CA LEU A 49 -2.20 -64.79 -1.95
C LEU A 49 -1.65 -65.89 -2.84
N ASP A 50 -0.49 -66.45 -2.48
CA ASP A 50 0.05 -67.63 -3.14
C ASP A 50 -0.93 -68.80 -3.01
N GLU A 51 -1.69 -69.10 -4.07
CA GLU A 51 -2.32 -70.42 -4.20
C GLU A 51 -1.21 -71.46 -4.46
N PRO A 52 -1.25 -72.62 -3.78
CA PRO A 52 -0.33 -73.71 -4.11
C PRO A 52 -0.61 -74.20 -5.54
N PRO A 53 0.39 -74.71 -6.28
CA PRO A 53 0.23 -75.08 -7.67
C PRO A 53 -0.61 -76.36 -7.81
N GLU A 54 -1.93 -76.20 -7.94
CA GLU A 54 -2.81 -77.26 -8.43
C GLU A 54 -2.79 -77.31 -9.97
N GLY A 55 -2.90 -78.53 -10.49
CA GLY A 55 -2.42 -78.88 -11.83
C GLY A 55 -3.33 -78.51 -13.00
N GLU A 56 -2.84 -78.88 -14.18
CA GLU A 56 -3.47 -78.72 -15.49
C GLU A 56 -4.96 -79.13 -15.51
N ASP A 57 -5.85 -78.19 -15.85
CA ASP A 57 -7.05 -78.52 -16.63
C ASP A 57 -7.45 -77.35 -17.54
N ASP A 58 -7.93 -77.66 -18.74
CA ASP A 58 -8.03 -76.74 -19.87
C ASP A 58 -9.33 -75.91 -19.82
N GLY A 59 -9.24 -74.57 -19.89
CA GLY A 59 -10.43 -73.71 -19.76
C GLY A 59 -10.20 -72.22 -20.02
N GLY A 60 -9.95 -71.84 -21.27
CA GLY A 60 -9.65 -70.46 -21.65
C GLY A 60 -10.75 -69.44 -21.34
N GLY A 61 -10.42 -68.43 -20.51
CA GLY A 61 -11.23 -67.24 -20.30
C GLY A 61 -10.47 -66.17 -19.50
N LEU A 62 -10.16 -65.02 -20.12
CA LEU A 62 -9.50 -63.91 -19.41
C LEU A 62 -10.42 -63.33 -18.33
N GLY A 63 -10.01 -63.44 -17.07
CA GLY A 63 -10.69 -62.82 -15.94
C GLY A 63 -9.79 -62.76 -14.72
N ARG A 64 -9.06 -61.65 -14.54
CA ARG A 64 -8.23 -61.39 -13.35
C ARG A 64 -9.10 -61.51 -12.08
N LYS A 65 -8.74 -62.43 -11.18
CA LYS A 65 -9.28 -62.52 -9.81
C LYS A 65 -8.24 -62.02 -8.82
N GLY A 66 -8.26 -60.72 -8.50
CA GLY A 66 -7.62 -60.22 -7.28
C GLY A 66 -8.53 -60.50 -6.07
N ILE A 67 -7.96 -60.69 -4.88
CA ILE A 67 -8.77 -60.86 -3.66
C ILE A 67 -9.23 -59.49 -3.16
N GLY A 68 -10.40 -59.08 -3.64
CA GLY A 68 -11.29 -58.22 -2.88
C GLY A 68 -11.99 -59.03 -1.78
N ILE A 69 -12.17 -58.46 -0.59
CA ILE A 69 -13.13 -59.01 0.38
C ILE A 69 -14.54 -58.65 -0.14
N LYS A 70 -14.99 -59.41 -1.14
CA LYS A 70 -16.27 -59.19 -1.82
C LYS A 70 -17.40 -59.23 -0.79
N ILE A 71 -18.13 -58.12 -0.68
CA ILE A 71 -19.35 -58.05 0.13
C ILE A 71 -20.38 -58.94 -0.57
N LEU A 72 -20.63 -60.12 -0.02
CA LEU A 72 -21.71 -61.00 -0.49
C LEU A 72 -23.05 -60.29 -0.27
N GLU A 73 -23.84 -60.10 -1.33
CA GLU A 73 -25.16 -59.46 -1.28
C GLU A 73 -26.04 -60.15 -0.22
N GLY A 74 -26.29 -59.45 0.88
CA GLY A 74 -26.80 -60.07 2.09
C GLY A 74 -27.33 -59.08 3.11
N THR A 75 -28.49 -58.49 2.81
CA THR A 75 -29.29 -57.58 3.66
C THR A 75 -28.75 -56.15 3.78
N PRO A 76 -29.53 -55.10 3.47
CA PRO A 76 -29.14 -53.73 3.76
C PRO A 76 -29.15 -53.50 5.28
N VAL A 77 -27.99 -53.19 5.85
CA VAL A 77 -27.88 -52.77 7.26
C VAL A 77 -28.42 -51.34 7.36
N LEU A 78 -29.66 -51.18 7.81
CA LEU A 78 -30.21 -49.86 8.15
C LEU A 78 -29.30 -49.19 9.19
N GLY A 79 -28.85 -47.98 8.88
CA GLY A 79 -28.01 -47.19 9.77
C GLY A 79 -28.73 -46.81 11.05
N LEU A 80 -28.14 -47.18 12.21
CA LEU A 80 -28.53 -46.64 13.49
C LEU A 80 -27.89 -45.26 13.67
N SER A 81 -28.68 -44.20 13.45
CA SER A 81 -28.29 -42.84 13.80
C SER A 81 -28.03 -42.73 15.31
N ARG A 82 -26.82 -42.30 15.69
CA ARG A 82 -26.49 -41.89 17.05
C ARG A 82 -26.80 -40.41 17.22
N THR A 83 -27.97 -40.10 17.78
CA THR A 83 -28.22 -38.81 18.43
C THR A 83 -27.99 -38.94 19.93
N ASN A 84 -27.35 -37.94 20.55
CA ASN A 84 -27.12 -37.88 21.99
C ASN A 84 -28.23 -37.08 22.71
N SER A 85 -28.42 -37.41 23.99
CA SER A 85 -29.17 -36.71 25.06
C SER A 85 -30.71 -36.61 25.01
N ASP A 86 -31.31 -37.30 26.00
CA ASP A 86 -32.42 -36.92 26.92
C ASP A 86 -33.73 -36.28 26.42
N ALA A 87 -34.85 -37.01 26.56
CA ALA A 87 -35.95 -36.70 27.51
C ALA A 87 -37.15 -37.69 27.45
N CYS A 88 -37.75 -37.95 28.63
CA CYS A 88 -39.08 -38.49 29.01
C CYS A 88 -40.05 -39.21 28.03
N HIS A 89 -40.71 -40.26 28.59
CA HIS A 89 -42.08 -40.80 28.34
C HIS A 89 -42.97 -40.10 27.28
N GLU A 90 -43.72 -40.80 26.40
CA GLU A 90 -44.85 -41.69 26.78
C GLU A 90 -45.25 -42.71 25.67
N GLU A 91 -46.46 -43.29 25.74
CA GLU A 91 -46.85 -44.57 25.11
C GLU A 91 -47.49 -44.52 23.70
N LEU A 92 -47.69 -45.74 23.17
CA LEU A 92 -48.90 -46.27 22.49
C LEU A 92 -48.89 -46.57 20.97
N LYS A 93 -49.68 -47.60 20.64
CA LYS A 93 -49.69 -48.42 19.43
C LYS A 93 -50.72 -47.90 18.42
N HIS A 94 -50.57 -48.21 17.12
CA HIS A 94 -51.47 -49.16 16.41
C HIS A 94 -51.20 -49.30 14.88
N GLN A 95 -50.96 -50.54 14.46
CA GLN A 95 -51.53 -51.26 13.29
C GLN A 95 -51.80 -50.56 11.93
N THR A 96 -50.97 -50.97 10.94
CA THR A 96 -51.24 -51.32 9.52
C THR A 96 -52.57 -52.03 9.19
N PRO A 97 -52.91 -52.35 7.91
CA PRO A 97 -52.78 -51.63 6.61
C PRO A 97 -54.01 -51.84 5.65
N LYS A 98 -53.96 -51.35 4.38
CA LYS A 98 -54.33 -52.02 3.08
C LYS A 98 -54.53 -51.00 1.93
N THR A 99 -53.83 -51.02 0.78
CA THR A 99 -53.89 -51.87 -0.45
C THR A 99 -54.96 -51.44 -1.49
N LEU A 100 -54.66 -51.63 -2.80
CA LEU A 100 -55.53 -51.57 -4.02
C LEU A 100 -55.71 -50.15 -4.63
N ILE A 101 -55.62 -49.87 -5.95
CA ILE A 101 -55.66 -50.66 -7.22
C ILE A 101 -54.85 -49.99 -8.37
N TYR A 102 -54.30 -50.79 -9.30
CA TYR A 102 -53.91 -50.48 -10.71
C TYR A 102 -54.85 -51.34 -11.62
N PRO A 103 -55.12 -51.06 -12.93
CA PRO A 103 -54.07 -51.03 -13.98
C PRO A 103 -54.34 -50.29 -15.34
N ASN A 104 -53.42 -50.52 -16.30
CA ASN A 104 -53.44 -50.32 -17.78
C ASN A 104 -52.99 -48.95 -18.36
N LYS A 105 -51.81 -48.86 -19.02
CA LYS A 105 -51.41 -49.26 -20.42
C LYS A 105 -51.95 -48.28 -21.49
N TYR A 106 -51.14 -47.62 -22.33
CA TYR A 106 -50.10 -48.15 -23.24
C TYR A 106 -48.92 -47.17 -23.56
N ASP A 107 -47.80 -47.77 -23.94
CA ASP A 107 -46.55 -47.33 -24.60
C ASP A 107 -46.42 -45.94 -25.29
N ASN A 108 -45.40 -45.16 -24.90
CA ASN A 108 -44.12 -45.00 -25.63
C ASN A 108 -43.20 -43.93 -24.97
N SER A 109 -41.88 -44.15 -25.03
CA SER A 109 -40.81 -43.27 -24.51
C SER A 109 -40.07 -42.57 -25.67
N PRO A 110 -39.02 -41.73 -25.47
CA PRO A 110 -38.45 -41.15 -24.25
C PRO A 110 -38.48 -39.59 -24.30
N GLU A 111 -37.86 -38.76 -23.44
CA GLU A 111 -37.02 -38.91 -22.23
C GLU A 111 -37.60 -38.02 -21.09
N GLN A 112 -37.01 -38.05 -19.88
CA GLN A 112 -37.30 -37.03 -18.86
C GLN A 112 -36.08 -36.71 -17.96
N LYS A 113 -35.88 -35.41 -17.69
CA LYS A 113 -34.85 -34.87 -16.78
C LYS A 113 -35.17 -35.11 -15.30
N ASN A 114 -34.11 -35.29 -14.51
CA ASN A 114 -33.99 -35.06 -13.05
C ASN A 114 -34.90 -35.98 -12.18
N VAL A 115 -34.58 -36.34 -10.94
CA VAL A 115 -33.86 -35.65 -9.86
C VAL A 115 -33.12 -36.68 -9.00
N SER A 116 -31.91 -36.38 -8.52
CA SER A 116 -31.34 -37.01 -7.33
C SER A 116 -30.85 -35.94 -6.34
N SER A 117 -31.15 -36.18 -5.06
CA SER A 117 -30.83 -35.28 -3.95
C SER A 117 -29.33 -35.17 -3.74
N ALA A 118 -28.85 -33.99 -3.33
CA ALA A 118 -27.52 -33.87 -2.74
C ALA A 118 -27.44 -34.78 -1.50
N VAL A 119 -26.47 -35.69 -1.52
CA VAL A 119 -26.03 -36.52 -0.40
C VAL A 119 -24.57 -36.16 -0.18
N VAL A 120 -24.21 -35.82 1.06
CA VAL A 120 -22.80 -35.59 1.43
C VAL A 120 -22.06 -36.93 1.27
N PRO A 121 -20.93 -36.98 0.54
CA PRO A 121 -20.18 -38.22 0.37
C PRO A 121 -19.77 -38.79 1.73
N GLY A 122 -20.33 -39.94 2.06
CA GLY A 122 -20.29 -40.49 3.42
C GLY A 122 -19.38 -41.70 3.54
N LEU A 123 -19.12 -42.10 4.79
CA LEU A 123 -18.42 -43.29 5.30
C LEU A 123 -18.57 -44.61 4.49
N TRP A 124 -19.59 -44.72 3.63
CA TRP A 124 -20.02 -45.92 2.93
C TRP A 124 -19.86 -45.86 1.40
N ASP A 125 -19.44 -44.73 0.82
CA ASP A 125 -19.26 -44.63 -0.63
C ASP A 125 -18.12 -45.55 -1.10
N ASP A 126 -16.99 -45.57 -0.38
CA ASP A 126 -15.87 -46.49 -0.64
C ASP A 126 -16.23 -47.98 -0.40
N LEU A 127 -17.32 -48.29 0.33
CA LEU A 127 -17.81 -49.66 0.51
C LEU A 127 -18.62 -50.21 -0.68
N HIS A 128 -18.93 -49.39 -1.68
CA HIS A 128 -19.58 -49.87 -2.91
C HIS A 128 -18.58 -50.58 -3.85
N CYS A 129 -17.28 -50.44 -3.60
CA CYS A 129 -16.21 -51.12 -4.32
C CYS A 129 -15.91 -52.47 -3.66
N GLU A 130 -15.80 -53.56 -4.43
CA GLU A 130 -15.70 -54.93 -3.90
C GLU A 130 -14.36 -55.26 -3.17
N HIS A 131 -13.47 -54.28 -2.98
CA HIS A 131 -12.07 -54.46 -2.61
C HIS A 131 -11.65 -53.53 -1.44
N VAL A 132 -11.43 -54.11 -0.26
CA VAL A 132 -11.01 -53.40 0.97
C VAL A 132 -9.48 -53.29 1.11
N ALA A 133 -8.73 -54.08 0.32
CA ALA A 133 -7.28 -54.21 0.44
C ALA A 133 -6.53 -52.90 0.16
N VAL A 134 -6.89 -52.17 -0.91
CA VAL A 134 -6.21 -50.93 -1.32
C VAL A 134 -6.43 -49.77 -0.32
N PRO A 135 -7.66 -49.48 0.16
CA PRO A 135 -7.88 -48.54 1.28
C PRO A 135 -7.05 -48.88 2.53
N PHE A 136 -7.00 -50.16 2.90
CA PHE A 136 -6.29 -50.60 4.11
C PHE A 136 -4.77 -50.50 3.96
N ALA A 137 -4.21 -50.92 2.81
CA ALA A 137 -2.78 -50.80 2.51
C ALA A 137 -2.33 -49.32 2.48
N THR A 138 -3.11 -48.45 1.86
CA THR A 138 -2.80 -47.00 1.78
C THR A 138 -2.86 -46.34 3.16
N TRP A 139 -3.84 -46.70 3.99
CA TRP A 139 -3.91 -46.30 5.40
C TRP A 139 -2.70 -46.80 6.22
N ALA A 140 -2.24 -48.03 5.98
CA ALA A 140 -1.08 -48.59 6.66
C ALA A 140 0.21 -47.85 6.30
N LEU A 141 0.44 -47.56 5.01
CA LEU A 141 1.55 -46.72 4.54
C LEU A 141 1.53 -45.33 5.18
N ALA A 142 0.36 -44.67 5.23
CA ALA A 142 0.21 -43.36 5.88
C ALA A 142 0.57 -43.41 7.38
N ASN A 143 0.14 -44.46 8.09
CA ASN A 143 0.51 -44.67 9.50
C ASN A 143 2.01 -44.90 9.67
N TRP A 144 2.64 -45.76 8.86
CA TRP A 144 4.07 -46.03 8.96
C TRP A 144 4.91 -44.80 8.60
N ALA A 145 4.55 -44.06 7.55
CA ALA A 145 5.20 -42.80 7.18
C ALA A 145 5.08 -41.74 8.30
N THR A 146 3.92 -41.68 8.96
CA THR A 146 3.72 -40.78 10.11
C THR A 146 4.60 -41.19 11.30
N ALA A 147 4.70 -42.50 11.57
CA ALA A 147 5.32 -43.05 12.77
C ALA A 147 6.86 -42.90 12.84
N SER A 148 7.56 -42.84 11.71
CA SER A 148 9.03 -42.84 11.70
C SER A 148 9.65 -42.36 10.39
N GLN A 149 10.73 -41.59 10.49
CA GLN A 149 11.56 -41.21 9.34
C GLN A 149 12.19 -42.42 8.63
N LEU A 150 12.53 -43.48 9.37
CA LEU A 150 13.06 -44.73 8.82
C LEU A 150 12.04 -45.46 7.95
N ASN A 151 10.74 -45.32 8.24
CA ASN A 151 9.69 -45.88 7.40
C ASN A 151 9.53 -45.07 6.12
N ARG A 152 9.65 -43.72 6.18
CA ARG A 152 9.61 -42.85 4.99
C ARG A 152 10.72 -43.19 3.99
N SER A 153 11.96 -43.37 4.48
CA SER A 153 13.08 -43.76 3.62
C SER A 153 12.90 -45.18 3.03
N ARG A 154 12.33 -46.12 3.79
CA ARG A 154 11.98 -47.46 3.27
C ARG A 154 10.90 -47.42 2.19
N ILE A 155 9.87 -46.59 2.35
CA ILE A 155 8.82 -46.41 1.34
C ILE A 155 9.43 -45.86 0.04
N GLN A 156 10.28 -44.82 0.14
CA GLN A 156 10.99 -44.25 -1.03
C GLN A 156 12.03 -45.19 -1.65
N GLU A 157 12.67 -46.06 -0.85
CA GLU A 157 13.62 -47.05 -1.37
C GLU A 157 12.93 -48.22 -2.11
N LEU A 158 11.69 -48.53 -1.74
CA LEU A 158 10.88 -49.58 -2.38
C LEU A 158 10.12 -49.02 -3.61
N ASP A 159 9.42 -47.90 -3.47
CA ASP A 159 8.70 -47.22 -4.56
C ASP A 159 9.59 -46.18 -5.27
N ARG A 160 10.73 -46.64 -5.81
CA ARG A 160 11.75 -45.77 -6.44
C ARG A 160 11.23 -45.04 -7.67
N ASP A 161 10.34 -45.69 -8.41
CA ASP A 161 9.72 -45.14 -9.62
C ASP A 161 8.43 -44.38 -9.30
N GLY A 162 7.89 -44.50 -8.08
CA GLY A 162 6.72 -43.74 -7.60
C GLY A 162 5.38 -44.23 -8.15
N ASN A 163 5.34 -45.43 -8.71
CA ASN A 163 4.20 -46.03 -9.39
C ASN A 163 3.11 -46.44 -8.40
N ALA A 164 3.46 -47.04 -7.26
CA ALA A 164 2.48 -47.44 -6.25
C ALA A 164 1.78 -46.20 -5.67
N ILE A 165 2.54 -45.17 -5.27
CA ILE A 165 1.97 -43.89 -4.81
C ILE A 165 1.14 -43.23 -5.91
N MET A 166 1.54 -43.31 -7.18
CA MET A 166 0.75 -42.79 -8.31
C MET A 166 -0.60 -43.51 -8.44
N SER A 167 -0.61 -44.85 -8.39
CA SER A 167 -1.83 -45.66 -8.45
C SER A 167 -2.80 -45.29 -7.32
N ALA A 168 -2.30 -45.05 -6.10
CA ALA A 168 -3.12 -44.57 -4.99
C ALA A 168 -3.71 -43.16 -5.21
N LEU A 169 -2.96 -42.22 -5.80
CA LEU A 169 -3.48 -40.89 -6.13
C LEU A 169 -4.55 -40.94 -7.23
N MET A 170 -4.43 -41.88 -8.18
CA MET A 170 -5.36 -42.07 -9.29
C MET A 170 -6.60 -42.92 -8.93
N ALA A 171 -6.66 -43.49 -7.73
CA ALA A 171 -7.75 -44.33 -7.23
C ALA A 171 -9.13 -43.64 -7.28
N GLN A 172 -10.21 -44.42 -7.30
CA GLN A 172 -11.58 -43.86 -7.31
C GLN A 172 -12.05 -43.50 -5.90
N GLU A 173 -11.56 -44.25 -4.92
CA GLU A 173 -11.91 -44.24 -3.51
C GLU A 173 -11.42 -42.96 -2.80
N ARG A 174 -12.31 -42.34 -2.00
CA ARG A 174 -12.04 -41.11 -1.26
C ARG A 174 -10.93 -41.32 -0.23
N SER A 175 -11.03 -42.40 0.55
CA SER A 175 -10.07 -42.72 1.61
C SER A 175 -8.68 -43.05 1.06
N VAL A 176 -8.58 -43.71 -0.10
CA VAL A 176 -7.28 -43.99 -0.76
C VAL A 176 -6.62 -42.67 -1.15
N LYS A 177 -7.33 -41.79 -1.87
CA LYS A 177 -6.83 -40.45 -2.25
C LYS A 177 -6.39 -39.60 -1.06
N TRP A 178 -7.13 -39.66 0.06
CA TRP A 178 -6.80 -38.92 1.28
C TRP A 178 -5.48 -39.42 1.90
N HIS A 179 -5.34 -40.74 2.08
CA HIS A 179 -4.12 -41.34 2.66
C HIS A 179 -2.92 -41.23 1.71
N ALA A 180 -3.12 -41.37 0.40
CA ALA A 180 -2.08 -41.17 -0.61
C ALA A 180 -1.55 -39.72 -0.58
N SER A 181 -2.44 -38.74 -0.49
CA SER A 181 -2.07 -37.32 -0.32
C SER A 181 -1.26 -37.09 0.97
N LEU A 182 -1.65 -37.75 2.07
CA LEU A 182 -0.92 -37.68 3.34
C LEU A 182 0.47 -38.34 3.24
N VAL A 183 0.60 -39.48 2.56
CA VAL A 183 1.89 -40.13 2.29
C VAL A 183 2.80 -39.20 1.50
N VAL A 184 2.33 -38.64 0.37
CA VAL A 184 3.13 -37.71 -0.45
C VAL A 184 3.60 -36.50 0.37
N TRP A 185 2.71 -35.92 1.18
CA TRP A 185 3.07 -34.82 2.07
C TRP A 185 4.19 -35.20 3.06
N LEU A 186 4.06 -36.33 3.77
CA LEU A 186 5.06 -36.83 4.72
C LEU A 186 6.41 -37.16 4.07
N LEU A 187 6.39 -37.72 2.86
CA LEU A 187 7.58 -38.10 2.10
C LEU A 187 8.35 -36.88 1.56
N LEU A 188 7.66 -35.80 1.21
CA LEU A 188 8.28 -34.56 0.73
C LEU A 188 8.71 -33.62 1.86
N GLU A 189 8.07 -33.72 3.03
CA GLU A 189 8.46 -33.02 4.26
C GLU A 189 9.88 -33.43 4.72
N ASP A 190 10.26 -34.70 4.52
CA ASP A 190 11.62 -35.14 4.80
C ASP A 190 12.60 -34.49 3.81
N ARG A 191 13.54 -33.70 4.36
CA ARG A 191 14.55 -32.99 3.59
C ARG A 191 15.79 -33.83 3.30
N ASN A 192 15.96 -34.97 3.97
CA ASN A 192 17.18 -35.79 3.90
C ASN A 192 17.17 -36.82 2.77
N THR A 193 16.05 -37.03 2.09
CA THR A 193 15.90 -38.04 1.03
C THR A 193 15.90 -37.42 -0.38
N PRO A 194 16.37 -38.18 -1.40
CA PRO A 194 16.38 -37.71 -2.79
C PRO A 194 14.97 -37.62 -3.35
N LEU A 195 14.74 -36.68 -4.27
CA LEU A 195 13.46 -36.51 -4.95
C LEU A 195 13.32 -37.53 -6.08
N ASN A 196 12.14 -38.14 -6.18
CA ASN A 196 11.72 -39.01 -7.27
C ASN A 196 11.38 -38.17 -8.52
N GLU A 197 11.63 -38.68 -9.72
CA GLU A 197 11.26 -38.02 -10.98
C GLU A 197 9.72 -37.84 -11.10
N SER A 198 8.97 -38.81 -10.57
CA SER A 198 7.50 -38.87 -10.59
C SER A 198 6.78 -37.83 -9.73
N VAL A 199 7.50 -37.00 -8.95
CA VAL A 199 6.91 -35.90 -8.15
C VAL A 199 6.16 -34.89 -9.03
N SER A 200 6.57 -34.72 -10.29
CA SER A 200 5.90 -33.87 -11.28
C SER A 200 4.50 -34.37 -11.65
N ASP A 201 4.36 -35.68 -11.79
CA ASP A 201 3.09 -36.32 -12.11
C ASP A 201 2.21 -36.44 -10.86
N TRP A 202 2.81 -36.74 -9.68
CA TRP A 202 2.10 -36.68 -8.39
C TRP A 202 1.46 -35.31 -8.17
N ALA A 203 2.20 -34.21 -8.43
CA ALA A 203 1.67 -32.85 -8.32
C ALA A 203 0.48 -32.59 -9.27
N SER A 204 0.53 -33.13 -10.49
CA SER A 204 -0.56 -33.04 -11.46
C SER A 204 -1.80 -33.81 -11.01
N SER A 205 -1.61 -35.02 -10.44
CA SER A 205 -2.69 -35.85 -9.88
C SER A 205 -3.31 -35.24 -8.62
N LEU A 206 -2.49 -34.69 -7.72
CA LEU A 206 -2.92 -33.93 -6.55
C LEU A 206 -3.77 -32.72 -6.96
N LEU A 207 -3.34 -31.95 -7.96
CA LEU A 207 -4.10 -30.78 -8.44
C LEU A 207 -5.46 -31.17 -9.05
N SER A 208 -5.52 -32.29 -9.76
CA SER A 208 -6.78 -32.90 -10.23
C SER A 208 -7.69 -33.31 -9.05
N THR A 209 -7.10 -33.97 -8.05
CA THR A 209 -7.80 -34.40 -6.82
C THR A 209 -8.36 -33.22 -6.03
N ILE A 210 -7.61 -32.12 -5.88
CA ILE A 210 -8.10 -30.88 -5.25
C ILE A 210 -9.25 -30.31 -6.07
N SER A 211 -9.13 -30.23 -7.41
CA SER A 211 -10.22 -29.73 -8.28
C SER A 211 -11.49 -30.58 -8.16
N GLN A 212 -11.37 -31.90 -8.03
CA GLN A 212 -12.51 -32.80 -7.80
C GLN A 212 -13.10 -32.60 -6.40
N ALA A 213 -12.28 -32.64 -5.35
CA ALA A 213 -12.71 -32.44 -3.96
C ALA A 213 -13.43 -31.09 -3.78
N CYS A 214 -12.94 -30.02 -4.41
CA CYS A 214 -13.59 -28.71 -4.37
C CYS A 214 -14.98 -28.70 -5.04
N LYS A 215 -15.18 -29.44 -6.14
CA LYS A 215 -16.50 -29.56 -6.81
C LYS A 215 -17.52 -30.33 -5.98
N HIS A 216 -17.08 -31.18 -5.06
CA HIS A 216 -17.93 -31.97 -4.15
C HIS A 216 -17.98 -31.41 -2.71
N GLU A 217 -17.42 -30.21 -2.48
CA GLU A 217 -17.32 -29.54 -1.18
C GLU A 217 -16.56 -30.34 -0.10
N ASP A 218 -15.70 -31.31 -0.49
CA ASP A 218 -14.85 -32.09 0.44
C ASP A 218 -13.59 -31.29 0.84
N VAL A 219 -13.77 -30.46 1.87
CA VAL A 219 -12.72 -29.58 2.41
C VAL A 219 -11.54 -30.38 2.98
N SER A 220 -11.77 -31.55 3.59
CA SER A 220 -10.71 -32.29 4.28
C SER A 220 -9.74 -32.97 3.29
N LEU A 221 -10.26 -33.58 2.22
CA LEU A 221 -9.43 -34.09 1.13
C LEU A 221 -8.73 -32.95 0.39
N ALA A 222 -9.44 -31.85 0.09
CA ALA A 222 -8.85 -30.69 -0.56
C ALA A 222 -7.70 -30.09 0.27
N GLN A 223 -7.81 -30.04 1.60
CA GLN A 223 -6.76 -29.52 2.48
C GLN A 223 -5.49 -30.39 2.44
N VAL A 224 -5.59 -31.70 2.67
CA VAL A 224 -4.42 -32.59 2.70
C VAL A 224 -3.74 -32.64 1.33
N ALA A 225 -4.52 -32.76 0.25
CA ALA A 225 -3.98 -32.74 -1.11
C ALA A 225 -3.33 -31.38 -1.46
N SER A 226 -3.88 -30.26 -0.99
CA SER A 226 -3.28 -28.93 -1.19
C SER A 226 -1.96 -28.75 -0.43
N SER A 227 -1.86 -29.29 0.79
CA SER A 227 -0.61 -29.29 1.56
C SER A 227 0.46 -30.15 0.88
N ALA A 228 0.10 -31.33 0.37
CA ALA A 228 1.00 -32.18 -0.42
C ALA A 228 1.48 -31.46 -1.70
N PHE A 229 0.55 -30.85 -2.44
CA PHE A 229 0.83 -30.11 -3.67
C PHE A 229 1.79 -28.93 -3.44
N LEU A 230 1.61 -28.16 -2.36
CA LEU A 230 2.55 -27.08 -2.02
C LEU A 230 3.97 -27.61 -1.79
N LEU A 231 4.14 -28.70 -1.03
CA LEU A 231 5.47 -29.27 -0.81
C LEU A 231 6.11 -29.78 -2.11
N SER A 232 5.33 -30.33 -3.05
CA SER A 232 5.85 -30.70 -4.39
C SER A 232 6.40 -29.48 -5.14
N VAL A 233 5.70 -28.35 -5.09
CA VAL A 233 6.11 -27.08 -5.72
C VAL A 233 7.33 -26.45 -5.01
N GLU A 234 7.41 -26.54 -3.68
CA GLU A 234 8.54 -26.05 -2.89
C GLU A 234 9.82 -26.88 -3.11
N ARG A 235 9.70 -28.20 -3.28
CA ARG A 235 10.85 -29.11 -3.34
C ARG A 235 11.41 -29.29 -4.75
N SER A 236 10.58 -29.21 -5.81
CA SER A 236 10.99 -29.53 -7.18
C SER A 236 10.78 -28.38 -8.18
N PRO A 237 11.85 -27.83 -8.79
CA PRO A 237 11.74 -26.89 -9.91
C PRO A 237 11.05 -27.49 -11.15
N GLY A 238 11.12 -28.81 -11.33
CA GLY A 238 10.40 -29.51 -12.41
C GLY A 238 8.89 -29.38 -12.25
N VAL A 239 8.37 -29.50 -11.02
CA VAL A 239 6.96 -29.28 -10.70
C VAL A 239 6.56 -27.83 -11.01
N GLN A 240 7.39 -26.83 -10.68
CA GLN A 240 7.08 -25.42 -10.94
C GLN A 240 6.86 -25.17 -12.45
N LYS A 241 7.67 -25.78 -13.31
CA LYS A 241 7.51 -25.72 -14.77
C LYS A 241 6.21 -26.40 -15.24
N VAL A 242 5.92 -27.61 -14.76
CA VAL A 242 4.69 -28.35 -15.11
C VAL A 242 3.43 -27.61 -14.64
N VAL A 243 3.47 -27.01 -13.45
CA VAL A 243 2.38 -26.17 -12.92
C VAL A 243 2.20 -24.91 -13.76
N MET A 244 3.27 -24.25 -14.22
CA MET A 244 3.16 -23.11 -15.14
C MET A 244 2.56 -23.51 -16.50
N GLU A 245 2.93 -24.66 -17.05
CA GLU A 245 2.44 -25.13 -18.35
C GLU A 245 0.99 -25.65 -18.33
N LYS A 246 0.57 -26.34 -17.25
CA LYS A 246 -0.71 -27.07 -17.20
C LYS A 246 -1.56 -26.81 -15.95
N GLY A 247 -0.93 -26.44 -14.84
CA GLY A 247 -1.58 -26.31 -13.53
C GLY A 247 -2.27 -24.96 -13.26
N VAL A 248 -1.87 -23.88 -13.93
CA VAL A 248 -2.40 -22.52 -13.65
C VAL A 248 -3.93 -22.44 -13.81
N ASN A 249 -4.49 -23.05 -14.84
CA ASN A 249 -5.95 -23.05 -15.07
C ASN A 249 -6.72 -23.78 -13.93
N PRO A 250 -6.41 -25.04 -13.58
CA PRO A 250 -7.00 -25.70 -12.41
C PRO A 250 -6.85 -24.94 -11.09
N MET A 251 -5.66 -24.36 -10.82
CA MET A 251 -5.43 -23.55 -9.60
C MET A 251 -6.37 -22.35 -9.54
N ARG A 252 -6.64 -21.71 -10.68
CA ARG A 252 -7.55 -20.56 -10.78
C ARG A 252 -9.00 -20.95 -10.49
N ASP A 253 -9.43 -22.12 -10.96
CA ASP A 253 -10.79 -22.63 -10.71
C ASP A 253 -10.98 -23.06 -9.24
N ILE A 254 -9.96 -23.70 -8.64
CA ILE A 254 -9.92 -24.02 -7.21
C ILE A 254 -10.01 -22.73 -6.38
N ALA A 255 -9.22 -21.70 -6.72
CA ALA A 255 -9.22 -20.43 -6.04
C ALA A 255 -10.61 -19.74 -6.08
N LYS A 256 -11.30 -19.79 -7.22
CA LYS A 256 -12.68 -19.28 -7.39
C LYS A 256 -13.72 -20.04 -6.57
N GLN A 257 -13.60 -21.36 -6.45
CA GLN A 257 -14.55 -22.18 -5.68
C GLN A 257 -14.36 -22.00 -4.16
N MET A 258 -13.12 -22.12 -3.67
CA MET A 258 -12.83 -22.24 -2.24
C MET A 258 -12.63 -20.90 -1.49
N THR A 259 -13.27 -19.82 -1.93
CA THR A 259 -13.02 -18.43 -1.44
C THR A 259 -13.17 -18.21 0.08
N LYS A 260 -13.86 -19.12 0.79
CA LYS A 260 -14.07 -19.06 2.25
C LYS A 260 -13.10 -19.96 3.04
N HIS A 261 -12.40 -20.89 2.40
CA HIS A 261 -11.64 -21.96 3.06
C HIS A 261 -10.14 -21.65 3.06
N LYS A 262 -9.67 -20.93 4.10
CA LYS A 262 -8.28 -20.50 4.26
C LYS A 262 -7.25 -21.63 4.09
N GLN A 263 -7.57 -22.85 4.57
CA GLN A 263 -6.69 -24.03 4.54
C GLN A 263 -6.35 -24.51 3.13
N VAL A 264 -7.22 -24.25 2.14
CA VAL A 264 -6.99 -24.57 0.72
C VAL A 264 -6.38 -23.37 -0.01
N GLN A 265 -6.84 -22.16 0.34
CA GLN A 265 -6.37 -20.92 -0.31
C GLN A 265 -4.91 -20.57 0.04
N GLU A 266 -4.45 -20.87 1.27
CA GLU A 266 -3.05 -20.63 1.69
C GLU A 266 -2.03 -21.41 0.84
N PRO A 267 -2.15 -22.75 0.69
CA PRO A 267 -1.30 -23.51 -0.22
C PRO A 267 -1.36 -23.05 -1.67
N MET A 268 -2.56 -22.74 -2.20
CA MET A 268 -2.71 -22.26 -3.59
C MET A 268 -2.01 -20.92 -3.81
N ALA A 269 -2.15 -19.97 -2.88
CA ALA A 269 -1.50 -18.68 -2.95
C ALA A 269 0.03 -18.80 -2.82
N LYS A 270 0.53 -19.72 -1.99
CA LYS A 270 1.97 -19.98 -1.85
C LYS A 270 2.59 -20.70 -3.05
N ALA A 271 1.91 -21.71 -3.58
CA ALA A 271 2.34 -22.39 -4.80
C ALA A 271 2.42 -21.41 -5.98
N LEU A 272 1.43 -20.52 -6.13
CA LEU A 272 1.45 -19.48 -7.16
C LEU A 272 2.55 -18.43 -6.91
N GLU A 273 2.82 -18.05 -5.65
CA GLU A 273 3.95 -17.16 -5.34
C GLU A 273 5.28 -17.76 -5.79
N LEU A 274 5.54 -19.03 -5.46
CA LEU A 274 6.78 -19.72 -5.82
C LEU A 274 6.96 -19.82 -7.34
N VAL A 275 5.89 -20.19 -8.04
CA VAL A 275 5.89 -20.32 -9.52
C VAL A 275 6.08 -18.97 -10.21
N CYS A 276 5.59 -17.86 -9.63
CA CYS A 276 5.67 -16.52 -10.23
C CYS A 276 6.86 -15.66 -9.77
N THR A 277 7.55 -16.02 -8.68
CA THR A 277 8.72 -15.27 -8.17
C THR A 277 10.07 -15.89 -8.55
N GLY A 278 10.06 -17.06 -9.21
CA GLY A 278 11.22 -17.67 -9.85
C GLY A 278 11.53 -17.09 -11.24
N GLU A 279 12.18 -17.88 -12.10
CA GLU A 279 12.47 -17.49 -13.49
C GLU A 279 11.24 -17.48 -14.40
N LEU A 280 10.18 -18.20 -14.00
CA LEU A 280 8.95 -18.35 -14.76
C LEU A 280 8.02 -17.15 -14.54
N ARG A 281 7.41 -16.65 -15.62
CA ARG A 281 6.48 -15.51 -15.58
C ARG A 281 5.13 -15.89 -16.18
N LEU A 282 4.03 -15.47 -15.53
CA LEU A 282 2.69 -15.56 -16.11
C LEU A 282 2.64 -14.73 -17.39
N SER A 283 1.90 -15.17 -18.41
CA SER A 283 1.61 -14.33 -19.58
C SER A 283 0.75 -13.12 -19.21
N LEU A 284 0.69 -12.10 -20.07
CA LEU A 284 -0.17 -10.93 -19.84
C LEU A 284 -1.64 -11.33 -19.69
N GLU A 285 -2.12 -12.22 -20.56
CA GLU A 285 -3.50 -12.72 -20.55
C GLU A 285 -3.82 -13.48 -19.25
N GLU A 286 -2.88 -14.31 -18.78
CA GLU A 286 -3.05 -15.08 -17.56
C GLU A 286 -2.97 -14.18 -16.31
N SER A 287 -2.06 -13.21 -16.31
CA SER A 287 -1.98 -12.16 -15.28
C SER A 287 -3.27 -11.35 -15.17
N GLN A 288 -3.91 -11.04 -16.30
CA GLN A 288 -5.22 -10.40 -16.35
C GLN A 288 -6.31 -11.29 -15.74
N LYS A 289 -6.37 -12.58 -16.07
CA LYS A 289 -7.32 -13.54 -15.47
C LYS A 289 -7.13 -13.69 -13.96
N TRP A 290 -5.88 -13.76 -13.48
CA TRP A 290 -5.60 -13.84 -12.04
C TRP A 290 -5.90 -12.55 -11.27
N SER A 291 -5.88 -11.38 -11.91
CA SER A 291 -6.18 -10.11 -11.22
C SER A 291 -7.56 -10.09 -10.56
N GLY A 292 -8.53 -10.83 -11.11
CA GLY A 292 -9.86 -11.03 -10.52
C GLY A 292 -9.89 -11.85 -9.23
N ILE A 293 -8.79 -12.52 -8.87
CA ILE A 293 -8.64 -13.35 -7.65
C ILE A 293 -7.60 -12.75 -6.70
N LEU A 294 -6.47 -12.27 -7.23
CA LEU A 294 -5.39 -11.66 -6.45
C LEU A 294 -5.88 -10.43 -5.66
N LEU A 295 -6.74 -9.58 -6.25
CA LEU A 295 -7.27 -8.42 -5.53
C LEU A 295 -8.26 -8.80 -4.40
N PRO A 296 -9.22 -9.73 -4.61
CA PRO A 296 -9.96 -10.33 -3.50
C PRO A 296 -9.09 -11.01 -2.44
N TRP A 297 -7.93 -11.59 -2.79
CA TRP A 297 -6.96 -12.08 -1.82
C TRP A 297 -6.28 -10.95 -1.03
N VAL A 298 -6.08 -9.76 -1.59
CA VAL A 298 -5.58 -8.60 -0.82
C VAL A 298 -6.62 -8.09 0.18
N PHE A 299 -7.85 -7.85 -0.28
CA PHE A 299 -8.90 -7.14 0.48
C PHE A 299 -9.89 -8.05 1.23
N GLY A 300 -9.88 -9.35 0.97
CA GLY A 300 -10.91 -10.28 1.42
C GLY A 300 -10.93 -10.52 2.93
N LYS A 301 -12.13 -10.51 3.52
CA LYS A 301 -12.35 -10.78 4.97
C LYS A 301 -11.82 -12.15 5.43
N PHE A 302 -11.80 -13.14 4.54
CA PHE A 302 -11.31 -14.50 4.81
C PHE A 302 -9.83 -14.71 4.41
N SER A 303 -9.15 -13.67 3.94
CA SER A 303 -7.74 -13.73 3.60
C SER A 303 -6.87 -13.66 4.85
N SER A 304 -5.97 -14.64 5.00
CA SER A 304 -4.92 -14.59 6.01
C SER A 304 -3.74 -13.74 5.55
N ASP A 305 -2.86 -13.40 6.48
CA ASP A 305 -1.67 -12.57 6.19
C ASP A 305 -0.73 -13.27 5.18
N THR A 306 -0.71 -14.60 5.20
CA THR A 306 -0.03 -15.44 4.20
C THR A 306 -0.61 -15.23 2.81
N ILE A 307 -1.93 -15.39 2.62
CA ILE A 307 -2.61 -15.20 1.32
C ILE A 307 -2.39 -13.76 0.82
N ARG A 308 -2.59 -12.77 1.70
CA ARG A 308 -2.42 -11.35 1.37
C ARG A 308 -0.99 -11.02 0.94
N SER A 309 0.01 -11.50 1.68
CA SER A 309 1.42 -11.29 1.34
C SER A 309 1.80 -11.93 0.00
N SER A 310 1.34 -13.16 -0.26
CA SER A 310 1.54 -13.84 -1.54
C SER A 310 0.92 -13.04 -2.69
N ALA A 311 -0.34 -12.62 -2.55
CA ALA A 311 -1.07 -11.86 -3.56
C ALA A 311 -0.40 -10.51 -3.89
N ILE A 312 0.06 -9.78 -2.86
CA ILE A 312 0.76 -8.49 -3.02
C ILE A 312 2.07 -8.68 -3.81
N LYS A 313 2.85 -9.74 -3.52
CA LYS A 313 4.08 -10.05 -4.25
C LYS A 313 3.80 -10.37 -5.72
N ILE A 314 2.83 -11.25 -5.99
CA ILE A 314 2.45 -11.63 -7.37
C ILE A 314 1.96 -10.41 -8.14
N LEU A 315 1.09 -9.58 -7.55
CA LEU A 315 0.64 -8.32 -8.17
C LEU A 315 1.81 -7.36 -8.42
N SER A 316 2.75 -7.22 -7.49
CA SER A 316 3.95 -6.39 -7.68
C SER A 316 4.79 -6.89 -8.85
N GLN A 317 4.99 -8.21 -8.98
CA GLN A 317 5.75 -8.82 -10.07
C GLN A 317 5.07 -8.61 -11.43
N ILE A 318 3.75 -8.86 -11.52
CA ILE A 318 2.93 -8.60 -12.72
C ILE A 318 3.08 -7.13 -13.17
N LEU A 319 3.06 -6.19 -12.22
CA LEU A 319 3.28 -4.78 -12.56
C LEU A 319 4.69 -4.57 -13.14
N GLU A 320 5.75 -5.04 -12.49
CA GLU A 320 7.13 -4.87 -12.99
C GLU A 320 7.35 -5.50 -14.37
N ASP A 321 6.76 -6.67 -14.64
CA ASP A 321 6.87 -7.37 -15.93
C ASP A 321 6.18 -6.63 -17.09
N TYR A 322 5.00 -6.04 -16.84
CA TYR A 322 4.10 -5.57 -17.90
C TYR A 322 3.95 -4.05 -18.02
N GLY A 323 4.62 -3.28 -17.16
CA GLY A 323 4.87 -1.86 -17.38
C GLY A 323 3.56 -1.03 -17.57
N PRO A 324 3.43 -0.28 -18.67
CA PRO A 324 2.25 0.56 -18.94
C PRO A 324 0.98 -0.23 -19.23
N THR A 325 1.06 -1.51 -19.63
CA THR A 325 -0.14 -2.29 -19.98
C THR A 325 -0.97 -2.64 -18.75
N CYS A 326 -0.35 -2.74 -17.58
CA CYS A 326 -1.04 -2.99 -16.30
C CYS A 326 -1.45 -1.71 -15.54
N VAL A 327 -1.49 -0.54 -16.19
CA VAL A 327 -2.07 0.68 -15.59
C VAL A 327 -3.49 0.46 -15.05
N PRO A 328 -4.45 -0.20 -15.76
CA PRO A 328 -5.77 -0.50 -15.20
C PRO A 328 -5.72 -1.31 -13.90
N LEU A 329 -4.76 -2.23 -13.77
CA LEU A 329 -4.60 -3.07 -12.58
C LEU A 329 -4.13 -2.24 -11.37
N SER A 330 -3.09 -1.42 -11.54
CA SER A 330 -2.59 -0.54 -10.48
C SER A 330 -3.63 0.51 -10.03
N GLN A 331 -4.43 1.02 -10.96
CA GLN A 331 -5.54 1.93 -10.67
C GLN A 331 -6.71 1.23 -9.99
N GLY A 332 -7.06 0.02 -10.42
CA GLY A 332 -8.10 -0.80 -9.78
C GLY A 332 -7.75 -1.16 -8.34
N TRP A 333 -6.48 -1.52 -8.09
CA TRP A 333 -5.95 -1.76 -6.74
C TRP A 333 -6.10 -0.52 -5.85
N LEU A 334 -5.71 0.66 -6.36
CA LEU A 334 -5.91 1.94 -5.65
C LEU A 334 -7.40 2.28 -5.40
N ALA A 335 -8.29 1.98 -6.35
CA ALA A 335 -9.73 2.19 -6.22
C ALA A 335 -10.36 1.28 -5.14
N MET A 336 -9.99 0.00 -5.13
CA MET A 336 -10.44 -0.95 -4.10
C MET A 336 -9.92 -0.56 -2.71
N MET A 337 -8.66 -0.10 -2.61
CA MET A 337 -8.08 0.39 -1.36
C MET A 337 -8.84 1.60 -0.81
N LEU A 338 -9.15 2.58 -1.66
CA LEU A 338 -9.99 3.73 -1.29
C LEU A 338 -11.39 3.30 -0.82
N SER A 339 -11.96 2.28 -1.45
CA SER A 339 -13.28 1.75 -1.09
C SER A 339 -13.26 1.07 0.29
N GLU A 340 -12.28 0.21 0.58
CA GLU A 340 -12.22 -0.47 1.88
C GLU A 340 -11.80 0.48 3.02
N VAL A 341 -10.98 1.50 2.76
CA VAL A 341 -10.74 2.59 3.72
C VAL A 341 -12.05 3.28 4.12
N GLN A 342 -12.90 3.62 3.15
CA GLN A 342 -14.21 4.24 3.44
C GLN A 342 -15.18 3.28 4.14
N SER A 343 -15.15 2.00 3.77
CA SER A 343 -15.90 0.90 4.39
C SER A 343 -15.53 0.76 5.88
N SER A 344 -14.24 0.78 6.19
CA SER A 344 -13.71 0.74 7.56
C SER A 344 -14.15 1.96 8.39
N ILE A 345 -14.01 3.17 7.87
CA ILE A 345 -14.37 4.42 8.56
C ILE A 345 -15.88 4.52 8.81
N LYS A 346 -16.73 4.01 7.92
CA LYS A 346 -18.18 3.90 8.16
C LYS A 346 -18.47 2.95 9.33
N LYS A 347 -17.88 1.75 9.32
CA LYS A 347 -18.03 0.74 10.39
C LYS A 347 -17.54 1.25 11.76
N SER A 348 -16.51 2.09 11.83
CA SER A 348 -16.05 2.69 13.08
C SER A 348 -17.02 3.75 13.62
N ASN A 349 -17.61 4.55 12.73
CA ASN A 349 -18.59 5.57 13.12
C ASN A 349 -19.91 4.92 13.62
N ASP A 350 -20.40 3.87 12.96
CA ASP A 350 -21.65 3.19 13.34
C ASP A 350 -21.55 2.44 14.69
N LYS A 351 -20.34 2.02 15.10
CA LYS A 351 -20.10 1.38 16.41
C LYS A 351 -20.00 2.38 17.57
N GLY A 352 -19.88 3.67 17.28
CA GLY A 352 -19.85 4.73 18.29
C GLY A 352 -21.27 5.16 18.69
N THR A 353 -21.89 4.48 19.65
CA THR A 353 -23.16 4.91 20.28
C THR A 353 -22.97 6.10 21.22
N ASN A 354 -22.50 7.21 20.66
CA ASN A 354 -22.61 8.57 21.18
C ASN A 354 -22.52 9.49 19.96
N GLN A 355 -23.58 10.25 19.66
CA GLN A 355 -23.52 11.29 18.63
C GLN A 355 -22.34 12.22 18.93
N PRO A 356 -21.34 12.36 18.03
CA PRO A 356 -20.39 13.44 18.17
C PRO A 356 -21.16 14.74 18.01
N LYS A 357 -21.10 15.63 19.01
CA LYS A 357 -21.69 16.98 18.91
C LYS A 357 -21.22 17.61 17.61
N SER A 358 -22.17 18.05 16.79
CA SER A 358 -22.01 18.39 15.37
C SER A 358 -21.11 19.59 15.04
N ASP A 359 -20.45 20.16 16.05
CA ASP A 359 -20.11 21.58 16.06
C ASP A 359 -18.59 21.82 15.90
N ASN A 360 -17.77 20.78 15.96
CA ASN A 360 -16.31 20.89 15.82
C ASN A 360 -15.88 20.91 14.34
N VAL A 361 -15.09 21.93 13.95
CA VAL A 361 -14.66 22.11 12.56
C VAL A 361 -13.85 20.91 12.03
N LYS A 362 -13.06 20.26 12.88
CA LYS A 362 -12.27 19.06 12.51
C LYS A 362 -13.13 17.89 12.00
N THR A 363 -14.31 17.64 12.57
CA THR A 363 -15.18 16.54 12.12
C THR A 363 -15.85 16.85 10.78
N LEU A 364 -16.22 18.12 10.55
CA LEU A 364 -16.74 18.59 9.26
C LEU A 364 -15.70 18.43 8.12
N ILE A 365 -14.43 18.76 8.39
CA ILE A 365 -13.33 18.57 7.42
C ILE A 365 -13.13 17.08 7.12
N ASN A 366 -13.10 16.23 8.14
CA ASN A 366 -12.94 14.78 7.95
C ASN A 366 -14.10 14.19 7.12
N ASN A 367 -15.34 14.57 7.43
CA ASN A 367 -16.52 14.13 6.66
C ASN A 367 -16.47 14.61 5.20
N ALA A 368 -15.99 15.83 4.93
CA ALA A 368 -15.79 16.34 3.57
C ALA A 368 -14.67 15.57 2.82
N ASN A 369 -13.56 15.25 3.49
CA ASN A 369 -12.49 14.42 2.93
C ASN A 369 -13.01 13.02 2.56
N ILE A 370 -13.79 12.37 3.43
CA ILE A 370 -14.40 11.06 3.19
C ILE A 370 -15.38 11.11 1.99
N ALA A 371 -16.24 12.13 1.92
CA ALA A 371 -17.16 12.30 0.81
C ALA A 371 -16.44 12.55 -0.54
N SER A 372 -15.36 13.33 -0.51
CA SER A 372 -14.49 13.55 -1.68
C SER A 372 -13.80 12.26 -2.12
N ALA A 373 -13.30 11.46 -1.18
CA ALA A 373 -12.70 10.15 -1.46
C ALA A 373 -13.68 9.17 -2.12
N ALA A 374 -14.96 9.18 -1.71
CA ALA A 374 -16.00 8.39 -2.37
C ALA A 374 -16.23 8.80 -3.84
N GLN A 375 -16.30 10.10 -4.11
CA GLN A 375 -16.41 10.61 -5.47
C GLN A 375 -15.18 10.26 -6.32
N VAL A 376 -13.97 10.34 -5.74
CA VAL A 376 -12.72 10.01 -6.41
C VAL A 376 -12.61 8.51 -6.71
N ALA A 377 -13.03 7.63 -5.78
CA ALA A 377 -13.05 6.18 -6.01
C ALA A 377 -13.94 5.82 -7.21
N ASN A 378 -15.11 6.46 -7.35
CA ASN A 378 -15.98 6.29 -8.52
C ASN A 378 -15.32 6.80 -9.81
N GLN A 379 -14.65 7.98 -9.79
CA GLN A 379 -13.92 8.51 -10.95
C GLN A 379 -12.79 7.56 -11.39
N LEU A 380 -12.03 7.02 -10.43
CA LEU A 380 -10.94 6.07 -10.69
C LEU A 380 -11.49 4.75 -11.26
N SER A 381 -12.61 4.25 -10.73
CA SER A 381 -13.28 3.04 -11.22
C SER A 381 -13.74 3.18 -12.67
N SER A 382 -14.33 4.33 -13.03
CA SER A 382 -14.70 4.62 -14.42
C SER A 382 -13.47 4.75 -15.35
N ALA A 383 -12.37 5.33 -14.88
CA ALA A 383 -11.11 5.39 -15.64
C ALA A 383 -10.54 3.98 -15.92
N VAL A 384 -10.52 3.10 -14.92
CA VAL A 384 -10.09 1.70 -15.05
C VAL A 384 -10.91 0.96 -16.11
N VAL A 385 -12.25 1.02 -16.02
CA VAL A 385 -13.16 0.35 -16.95
C VAL A 385 -12.98 0.87 -18.38
N ASN A 386 -12.88 2.19 -18.58
CA ASN A 386 -12.68 2.78 -19.91
C ASN A 386 -11.33 2.38 -20.52
N LEU A 387 -10.25 2.39 -19.73
CA LEU A 387 -8.91 2.02 -20.19
C LEU A 387 -8.80 0.53 -20.52
N ALA A 388 -9.38 -0.34 -19.68
CA ALA A 388 -9.48 -1.78 -19.95
C ALA A 388 -10.30 -2.07 -21.22
N ALA A 389 -11.42 -1.38 -21.43
CA ALA A 389 -12.24 -1.51 -22.64
C ALA A 389 -11.49 -1.04 -23.91
N LYS A 390 -10.67 0.00 -23.80
CA LYS A 390 -9.78 0.49 -24.88
C LYS A 390 -8.71 -0.53 -25.25
N GLN A 391 -8.08 -1.17 -24.25
CA GLN A 391 -7.11 -2.27 -24.48
C GLN A 391 -7.77 -3.49 -25.13
N LEU A 392 -9.03 -3.80 -24.79
CA LEU A 392 -9.79 -4.90 -25.38
C LEU A 392 -10.33 -4.60 -26.80
N GLY A 393 -10.41 -3.32 -27.18
CA GLY A 393 -11.10 -2.85 -28.39
C GLY A 393 -10.55 -3.33 -29.74
N ASN A 394 -9.37 -3.97 -29.76
CA ASN A 394 -8.79 -4.60 -30.95
C ASN A 394 -9.02 -6.12 -31.01
N ALA A 395 -9.62 -6.74 -29.99
CA ALA A 395 -9.78 -8.18 -29.86
C ALA A 395 -11.26 -8.62 -29.98
N SER A 396 -11.93 -8.25 -31.07
CA SER A 396 -13.25 -8.83 -31.41
C SER A 396 -13.12 -9.82 -32.57
N ASN A 397 -13.22 -11.13 -32.28
CA ASN A 397 -13.82 -12.17 -33.14
C ASN A 397 -13.75 -13.61 -32.59
N SER A 398 -13.24 -13.87 -31.38
CA SER A 398 -13.47 -15.15 -30.66
C SER A 398 -14.54 -14.99 -29.57
N GLY A 399 -15.25 -16.09 -29.27
CA GLY A 399 -16.38 -16.11 -28.34
C GLY A 399 -16.01 -16.22 -26.86
N ASP A 400 -14.74 -16.00 -26.51
CA ASP A 400 -14.23 -16.14 -25.15
C ASP A 400 -14.48 -14.89 -24.30
N ALA A 401 -14.75 -15.09 -23.01
CA ALA A 401 -14.89 -14.00 -22.06
C ALA A 401 -13.56 -13.23 -21.94
N SER A 402 -13.63 -11.89 -21.93
CA SER A 402 -12.45 -11.02 -21.78
C SER A 402 -11.57 -11.46 -20.61
N PRO A 403 -10.24 -11.52 -20.75
CA PRO A 403 -9.32 -11.86 -19.67
C PRO A 403 -9.47 -10.97 -18.42
N LEU A 404 -9.97 -9.74 -18.59
CA LEU A 404 -10.25 -8.80 -17.50
C LEU A 404 -11.68 -8.87 -16.95
N ALA A 405 -12.56 -9.74 -17.47
CA ALA A 405 -13.98 -9.77 -17.10
C ALA A 405 -14.22 -10.02 -15.60
N ASP A 406 -13.47 -10.95 -15.00
CA ASP A 406 -13.56 -11.24 -13.56
C ASP A 406 -13.13 -10.02 -12.72
N PHE A 407 -12.03 -9.36 -13.12
CA PHE A 407 -11.51 -8.15 -12.48
C PHE A 407 -12.48 -6.97 -12.56
N LEU A 408 -13.02 -6.68 -13.75
CA LEU A 408 -13.99 -5.60 -13.95
C LEU A 408 -15.35 -5.89 -13.27
N SER A 409 -15.60 -7.14 -12.86
CA SER A 409 -16.78 -7.55 -12.09
C SER A 409 -16.63 -7.38 -10.57
N LEU A 410 -15.46 -6.96 -10.08
CA LEU A 410 -15.24 -6.64 -8.67
C LEU A 410 -15.81 -5.26 -8.32
N GLU A 411 -16.35 -5.08 -7.11
CA GLU A 411 -16.66 -3.73 -6.60
C GLU A 411 -15.36 -3.00 -6.20
N PRO A 412 -15.18 -1.70 -6.52
CA PRO A 412 -16.16 -0.74 -7.07
C PRO A 412 -16.24 -0.65 -8.62
N LEU A 413 -15.57 -1.54 -9.36
CA LEU A 413 -15.49 -1.51 -10.84
C LEU A 413 -16.76 -2.01 -11.53
N ALA A 414 -17.50 -2.92 -10.89
CA ALA A 414 -18.68 -3.60 -11.44
C ALA A 414 -19.80 -2.66 -11.86
N GLY A 415 -20.06 -1.60 -11.10
CA GLY A 415 -21.07 -0.58 -11.41
C GLY A 415 -20.78 0.13 -12.75
N PRO A 416 -19.63 0.81 -12.89
CA PRO A 416 -19.19 1.40 -14.15
C PRO A 416 -19.12 0.38 -15.30
N PHE A 417 -18.63 -0.84 -15.06
CA PHE A 417 -18.54 -1.90 -16.08
C PHE A 417 -19.91 -2.29 -16.66
N ARG A 418 -20.93 -2.49 -15.82
CA ARG A 418 -22.31 -2.77 -16.26
C ARG A 418 -22.95 -1.59 -17.01
N SER A 419 -22.48 -0.37 -16.77
CA SER A 419 -23.01 0.85 -17.41
C SER A 419 -22.40 1.14 -18.79
N LEU A 420 -21.34 0.44 -19.17
CA LEU A 420 -20.57 0.68 -20.39
C LEU A 420 -21.39 0.32 -21.64
N LYS A 421 -21.89 1.34 -22.34
CA LYS A 421 -22.58 1.17 -23.64
C LYS A 421 -21.54 1.03 -24.76
N LYS A 422 -21.63 -0.09 -25.50
CA LYS A 422 -20.67 -0.49 -26.55
C LYS A 422 -20.48 0.56 -27.66
N ASP A 423 -21.50 1.39 -27.91
CA ASP A 423 -21.55 2.34 -29.04
C ASP A 423 -21.11 3.77 -28.69
N ASN A 424 -20.74 4.07 -27.44
CA ASN A 424 -20.27 5.40 -27.01
C ASN A 424 -19.22 5.28 -25.89
N LEU A 425 -18.01 4.77 -26.20
CA LEU A 425 -16.89 4.85 -25.26
C LEU A 425 -16.45 6.31 -25.07
N PRO A 426 -16.30 6.80 -23.83
CA PRO A 426 -15.62 8.06 -23.57
C PRO A 426 -14.18 7.99 -24.09
N LYS A 427 -13.74 9.00 -24.84
CA LYS A 427 -12.33 9.17 -25.23
C LYS A 427 -11.50 9.59 -24.02
N LEU A 428 -11.19 8.63 -23.15
CA LEU A 428 -10.29 8.80 -22.01
C LEU A 428 -8.86 8.43 -22.46
N ASP A 429 -7.93 9.35 -22.25
CA ASP A 429 -6.52 9.20 -22.63
C ASP A 429 -5.61 8.88 -21.42
N ALA A 430 -4.34 8.60 -21.69
CA ALA A 430 -3.34 8.35 -20.64
C ALA A 430 -3.19 9.51 -19.63
N ALA A 431 -3.45 10.76 -20.04
CA ALA A 431 -3.35 11.93 -19.17
C ALA A 431 -4.57 12.09 -18.25
N ASP A 432 -5.78 11.82 -18.73
CA ASP A 432 -7.00 11.71 -17.92
C ASP A 432 -6.90 10.56 -16.91
N SER A 433 -6.34 9.43 -17.34
CA SER A 433 -6.04 8.27 -16.48
C SER A 433 -5.05 8.64 -15.36
N ALA A 434 -3.92 9.26 -15.72
CA ALA A 434 -2.96 9.79 -14.75
C ALA A 434 -3.58 10.82 -13.79
N LEU A 435 -4.48 11.69 -14.27
CA LEU A 435 -5.20 12.66 -13.44
C LEU A 435 -6.16 11.98 -12.45
N ALA A 436 -6.81 10.86 -12.84
CA ALA A 436 -7.61 10.05 -11.93
C ALA A 436 -6.75 9.41 -10.83
N THR A 437 -5.59 8.85 -11.17
CA THR A 437 -4.62 8.29 -10.20
C THR A 437 -4.10 9.35 -9.23
N LEU A 438 -3.74 10.53 -9.75
CA LEU A 438 -3.31 11.68 -8.94
C LEU A 438 -4.38 12.08 -7.90
N LYS A 439 -5.65 12.12 -8.31
CA LYS A 439 -6.78 12.36 -7.39
C LYS A 439 -6.92 11.22 -6.38
N GLY A 440 -6.76 9.97 -6.81
CA GLY A 440 -6.80 8.79 -5.94
C GLY A 440 -5.78 8.85 -4.80
N ILE A 441 -4.50 9.09 -5.14
CA ILE A 441 -3.42 9.21 -4.13
C ILE A 441 -3.70 10.42 -3.20
N LYS A 442 -4.14 11.56 -3.75
CA LYS A 442 -4.54 12.73 -2.94
C LYS A 442 -5.63 12.39 -1.93
N ALA A 443 -6.70 11.72 -2.37
CA ALA A 443 -7.82 11.34 -1.51
C ALA A 443 -7.40 10.34 -0.42
N LEU A 444 -6.60 9.33 -0.77
CA LEU A 444 -6.08 8.36 0.18
C LEU A 444 -5.21 9.04 1.26
N THR A 445 -4.36 9.98 0.82
CA THR A 445 -3.51 10.77 1.71
C THR A 445 -4.33 11.62 2.68
N GLU A 446 -5.31 12.38 2.19
CA GLU A 446 -6.15 13.26 3.03
C GLU A 446 -7.07 12.51 4.00
N VAL A 447 -7.32 11.21 3.77
CA VAL A 447 -8.10 10.35 4.67
C VAL A 447 -7.22 9.65 5.71
N CYS A 448 -6.05 9.13 5.35
CA CYS A 448 -5.17 8.43 6.30
C CYS A 448 -4.13 9.32 7.02
N ALA A 449 -3.95 10.61 6.66
CA ALA A 449 -2.86 11.44 7.20
C ALA A 449 -2.77 11.49 8.74
N GLU A 450 -3.91 11.50 9.44
CA GLU A 450 -4.01 11.68 10.90
C GLU A 450 -4.57 10.44 11.62
N ASP A 451 -4.72 9.30 10.92
CA ASP A 451 -5.26 8.04 11.45
C ASP A 451 -4.26 6.89 11.25
N SER A 452 -3.60 6.47 12.32
CA SER A 452 -2.62 5.38 12.28
C SER A 452 -3.24 4.03 11.92
N VAL A 453 -4.51 3.79 12.24
CA VAL A 453 -5.20 2.53 11.87
C VAL A 453 -5.46 2.51 10.37
N CYS A 454 -5.82 3.66 9.78
CA CYS A 454 -5.89 3.83 8.33
C CYS A 454 -4.52 3.57 7.68
N GLN A 455 -3.44 4.11 8.26
CA GLN A 455 -2.07 3.96 7.75
C GLN A 455 -1.57 2.50 7.77
N ASP A 456 -1.71 1.78 8.91
CA ASP A 456 -1.34 0.36 9.00
C ASP A 456 -2.16 -0.49 8.01
N MET A 457 -3.47 -0.22 7.91
CA MET A 457 -4.37 -0.95 7.01
C MET A 457 -4.00 -0.78 5.53
N ILE A 458 -3.63 0.42 5.06
CA ILE A 458 -3.19 0.60 3.66
C ILE A 458 -1.81 -0.02 3.39
N VAL A 459 -0.94 -0.10 4.41
CA VAL A 459 0.33 -0.85 4.34
C VAL A 459 0.07 -2.35 4.21
N ASP A 460 -0.86 -2.90 4.99
CA ASP A 460 -1.27 -4.30 4.88
C ASP A 460 -1.94 -4.63 3.55
N PHE A 461 -2.64 -3.67 2.93
CA PHE A 461 -3.16 -3.79 1.55
C PHE A 461 -2.14 -3.50 0.44
N GLY A 462 -0.85 -3.34 0.78
CA GLY A 462 0.25 -3.28 -0.18
C GLY A 462 0.48 -1.94 -0.88
N ILE A 463 0.06 -0.81 -0.28
CA ILE A 463 0.26 0.54 -0.86
C ILE A 463 1.75 0.84 -1.18
N LEU A 464 2.70 0.21 -0.47
CA LEU A 464 4.12 0.40 -0.70
C LEU A 464 4.56 -0.06 -2.10
N CYS A 465 3.99 -1.14 -2.64
CA CYS A 465 4.29 -1.61 -4.00
C CYS A 465 3.84 -0.57 -5.05
N LEU A 466 2.63 -0.02 -4.88
CA LEU A 466 2.11 1.04 -5.74
C LEU A 466 2.94 2.34 -5.61
N LEU A 467 3.33 2.73 -4.38
CA LEU A 467 4.14 3.92 -4.13
C LEU A 467 5.54 3.80 -4.74
N ARG A 468 6.23 2.67 -4.55
CA ARG A 468 7.52 2.39 -5.18
C ARG A 468 7.42 2.61 -6.68
N ARG A 469 6.41 2.00 -7.31
CA ARG A 469 6.18 2.09 -8.74
C ARG A 469 5.84 3.50 -9.22
N PHE A 470 4.94 4.22 -8.54
CA PHE A 470 4.56 5.59 -8.89
C PHE A 470 5.73 6.60 -8.74
N LEU A 471 6.75 6.27 -7.96
CA LEU A 471 7.97 7.07 -7.82
C LEU A 471 9.00 6.69 -8.88
N LEU A 472 9.32 5.41 -9.02
CA LEU A 472 10.43 4.92 -9.85
C LEU A 472 10.08 4.79 -11.35
N SER A 473 8.82 4.57 -11.73
CA SER A 473 8.42 4.21 -13.10
C SER A 473 7.62 5.30 -13.83
N ASP A 474 7.85 5.44 -15.14
CA ASP A 474 7.16 6.40 -16.03
C ASP A 474 5.99 5.76 -16.82
N ASP A 475 5.19 4.89 -16.17
CA ASP A 475 4.14 4.10 -16.84
C ASP A 475 3.13 4.94 -17.63
N TYR A 476 2.70 6.08 -17.08
CA TYR A 476 1.73 6.96 -17.75
C TYR A 476 2.32 7.65 -18.98
N GLU A 477 3.62 7.98 -18.96
CA GLU A 477 4.31 8.61 -20.08
C GLU A 477 4.54 7.60 -21.20
N LYS A 478 4.94 6.37 -20.84
CA LYS A 478 5.00 5.23 -21.77
C LYS A 478 3.64 4.91 -22.38
N LEU A 479 2.56 4.93 -21.57
CA LEU A 479 1.20 4.73 -22.06
C LEU A 479 0.78 5.84 -23.03
N ALA A 480 1.06 7.11 -22.71
CA ALA A 480 0.78 8.24 -23.60
C ALA A 480 1.56 8.14 -24.92
N ALA A 481 2.82 7.68 -24.89
CA ALA A 481 3.62 7.45 -26.08
C ALA A 481 3.06 6.31 -26.96
N ILE A 482 2.57 5.22 -26.35
CA ILE A 482 1.88 4.13 -27.06
C ILE A 482 0.59 4.65 -27.71
N GLU A 483 -0.23 5.42 -26.98
CA GLU A 483 -1.45 6.01 -27.52
C GLU A 483 -1.20 6.99 -28.67
N ALA A 484 -0.11 7.76 -28.60
CA ALA A 484 0.34 8.64 -29.68
C ALA A 484 0.77 7.87 -30.93
N TYR A 485 1.54 6.79 -30.74
CA TYR A 485 1.96 5.90 -31.84
C TYR A 485 0.74 5.27 -32.53
N ASP A 486 -0.19 4.70 -31.75
CA ASP A 486 -1.45 4.12 -32.21
C ASP A 486 -2.39 5.14 -32.90
N ALA A 487 -2.35 6.41 -32.52
CA ALA A 487 -3.07 7.46 -33.23
C ALA A 487 -2.43 7.77 -34.59
N SER A 488 -1.09 7.79 -34.64
CA SER A 488 -0.33 8.04 -35.88
C SER A 488 -0.45 6.91 -36.91
N SER A 489 -0.44 5.65 -36.47
CA SER A 489 -0.58 4.48 -37.34
C SER A 489 -1.97 4.43 -38.01
N ARG A 490 -3.05 4.62 -37.22
CA ARG A 490 -4.42 4.73 -37.76
C ARG A 490 -4.57 5.90 -38.74
N ALA A 491 -3.87 7.02 -38.52
CA ALA A 491 -3.87 8.15 -39.44
C ALA A 491 -3.11 7.86 -40.76
N HIS A 492 -2.07 7.01 -40.71
CA HIS A 492 -1.37 6.53 -41.90
C HIS A 492 -2.18 5.50 -42.69
N GLU A 493 -2.73 4.46 -42.04
CA GLU A 493 -3.62 3.48 -42.69
C GLU A 493 -4.86 4.15 -43.33
N GLY A 494 -5.41 5.17 -42.66
CA GLY A 494 -6.48 5.99 -43.20
C GLY A 494 -6.08 6.72 -44.49
N LYS A 495 -4.86 7.23 -44.59
CA LYS A 495 -4.34 7.88 -45.81
C LYS A 495 -4.05 6.89 -46.94
N GLU A 496 -3.48 5.72 -46.65
CA GLU A 496 -3.26 4.68 -47.66
C GLU A 496 -4.55 4.09 -48.22
N ARG A 497 -5.63 4.04 -47.43
CA ARG A 497 -6.97 3.69 -47.95
C ARG A 497 -7.61 4.79 -48.82
N ILE A 498 -7.18 6.04 -48.67
CA ILE A 498 -7.73 7.19 -49.42
C ILE A 498 -6.96 7.44 -50.73
N SER A 499 -5.73 6.96 -50.89
CA SER A 499 -4.92 7.15 -52.10
C SER A 499 -5.35 6.33 -53.34
N ASN A 500 -6.61 5.85 -53.39
CA ASN A 500 -7.16 5.07 -54.51
C ASN A 500 -8.51 5.63 -55.06
N VAL A 501 -8.93 6.83 -54.65
CA VAL A 501 -10.07 7.53 -55.27
C VAL A 501 -9.74 9.02 -55.40
N ASP A 502 -9.69 9.53 -56.63
CA ASP A 502 -9.62 10.97 -56.90
C ASP A 502 -10.94 11.65 -56.45
N GLY A 503 -10.85 12.56 -55.47
CA GLY A 503 -11.98 13.31 -54.94
C GLY A 503 -11.56 14.32 -53.87
N GLU A 504 -12.05 15.56 -53.99
CA GLU A 504 -11.63 16.78 -53.29
C GLU A 504 -11.36 16.69 -51.76
N PRO A 505 -10.42 17.51 -51.22
CA PRO A 505 -10.16 17.57 -49.79
C PRO A 505 -11.26 18.35 -49.05
N ALA A 506 -12.03 17.67 -48.20
CA ALA A 506 -12.96 18.32 -47.29
C ALA A 506 -12.20 19.14 -46.22
N ILE A 507 -12.53 20.42 -46.10
CA ILE A 507 -11.87 21.35 -45.17
C ILE A 507 -12.58 21.38 -43.81
N SER A 508 -11.79 21.05 -42.78
CA SER A 508 -11.94 21.35 -41.35
C SER A 508 -13.26 21.07 -40.63
N ASP A 509 -13.15 20.28 -39.55
CA ASP A 509 -13.71 20.70 -38.28
C ASP A 509 -12.60 20.65 -37.20
N VAL A 510 -12.54 21.66 -36.33
CA VAL A 510 -11.34 21.94 -35.53
C VAL A 510 -11.35 21.15 -34.21
N ASN A 511 -10.69 19.99 -34.22
CA ASN A 511 -10.07 19.41 -33.02
C ASN A 511 -8.89 18.55 -33.45
N ASP A 512 -7.67 19.02 -33.16
CA ASP A 512 -6.41 18.42 -33.58
C ASP A 512 -6.24 17.01 -32.99
N PRO A 513 -6.34 15.93 -33.81
CA PRO A 513 -6.25 14.56 -33.30
C PRO A 513 -4.85 14.18 -32.81
N ALA A 514 -3.85 15.03 -33.08
CA ALA A 514 -2.43 14.80 -32.80
C ALA A 514 -1.92 15.49 -31.52
N SER A 515 -2.77 16.21 -30.77
CA SER A 515 -2.34 16.87 -29.52
C SER A 515 -2.20 15.88 -28.35
N VAL A 516 -1.07 15.16 -28.32
CA VAL A 516 -0.71 14.26 -27.21
C VAL A 516 -0.60 15.08 -25.91
N ARG A 517 -1.55 14.88 -24.99
CA ARG A 517 -1.53 15.53 -23.68
C ARG A 517 -0.47 14.89 -22.80
N VAL A 518 0.43 15.71 -22.24
CA VAL A 518 1.45 15.24 -21.30
C VAL A 518 0.78 14.82 -19.98
N PRO A 519 0.93 13.57 -19.52
CA PRO A 519 0.38 13.13 -18.24
C PRO A 519 1.00 13.89 -17.05
N PRO A 520 0.24 14.16 -15.96
CA PRO A 520 0.75 14.85 -14.78
C PRO A 520 1.65 13.97 -13.86
N THR A 521 2.59 13.21 -14.44
CA THR A 521 3.47 12.25 -13.72
C THR A 521 4.25 12.88 -12.57
N ALA A 522 4.80 14.09 -12.77
CA ALA A 522 5.49 14.83 -11.70
C ALA A 522 4.57 15.13 -10.50
N HIS A 523 3.28 15.36 -10.72
CA HIS A 523 2.31 15.55 -9.63
C HIS A 523 1.96 14.21 -8.97
N ILE A 524 1.89 13.11 -9.73
CA ILE A 524 1.73 11.74 -9.18
C ILE A 524 2.90 11.45 -8.23
N ARG A 525 4.15 11.61 -8.70
CA ARG A 525 5.38 11.45 -7.89
C ARG A 525 5.35 12.30 -6.63
N LYS A 526 5.03 13.59 -6.72
CA LYS A 526 4.91 14.51 -5.57
C LYS A 526 3.89 14.03 -4.53
N HIS A 527 2.74 13.49 -4.95
CA HIS A 527 1.72 13.00 -4.03
C HIS A 527 2.02 11.59 -3.49
N ALA A 528 2.68 10.74 -4.26
CA ALA A 528 3.24 9.48 -3.78
C ALA A 528 4.31 9.72 -2.70
N ALA A 529 5.23 10.68 -2.92
CA ALA A 529 6.26 11.06 -1.97
C ALA A 529 5.66 11.65 -0.67
N ARG A 530 4.59 12.45 -0.77
CA ARG A 530 3.83 12.91 0.40
C ARG A 530 3.27 11.76 1.23
N LEU A 531 2.59 10.80 0.59
CA LEU A 531 2.02 9.65 1.29
C LEU A 531 3.12 8.77 1.90
N LEU A 532 4.23 8.57 1.17
CA LEU A 532 5.41 7.86 1.67
C LEU A 532 6.02 8.56 2.90
N THR A 533 6.06 9.90 2.93
CA THR A 533 6.56 10.66 4.09
C THR A 533 5.72 10.38 5.34
N ILE A 534 4.39 10.37 5.22
CA ILE A 534 3.48 10.02 6.33
C ILE A 534 3.74 8.57 6.78
N LEU A 535 3.78 7.62 5.83
CA LEU A 535 3.98 6.20 6.12
C LEU A 535 5.38 5.88 6.68
N SER A 536 6.41 6.68 6.36
CA SER A 536 7.79 6.48 6.85
C SER A 536 7.94 6.60 8.37
N LEU A 537 6.92 7.16 9.05
CA LEU A 537 6.84 7.21 10.51
C LEU A 537 6.50 5.84 11.13
N LEU A 538 5.96 4.89 10.36
CA LEU A 538 5.62 3.54 10.83
C LEU A 538 6.86 2.61 10.85
N PRO A 539 7.17 1.93 11.97
CA PRO A 539 8.35 1.06 12.08
C PRO A 539 8.40 -0.10 11.06
N ARG A 540 7.25 -0.62 10.62
CA ARG A 540 7.18 -1.66 9.58
C ARG A 540 7.62 -1.14 8.21
N VAL A 541 7.21 0.09 7.88
CA VAL A 541 7.53 0.75 6.61
C VAL A 541 9.02 1.06 6.52
N LYS A 542 9.64 1.54 7.63
CA LYS A 542 11.10 1.74 7.72
C LYS A 542 11.86 0.49 7.25
N LYS A 543 11.54 -0.68 7.84
CA LYS A 543 12.22 -1.96 7.54
C LYS A 543 12.09 -2.40 6.08
N VAL A 544 10.94 -2.15 5.44
CA VAL A 544 10.71 -2.53 4.03
C VAL A 544 11.56 -1.67 3.10
N ILE A 545 11.60 -0.35 3.33
CA ILE A 545 12.29 0.57 2.42
C ILE A 545 13.80 0.54 2.62
N THR A 546 14.30 0.41 3.86
CA THR A 546 15.77 0.36 4.13
C THR A 546 16.47 -0.84 3.50
N VAL A 547 15.73 -1.89 3.12
CA VAL A 547 16.26 -3.06 2.39
C VAL A 547 16.25 -2.84 0.87
N ASP A 548 15.45 -1.90 0.36
CA ASP A 548 15.41 -1.57 -1.07
C ASP A 548 16.39 -0.43 -1.41
N GLU A 549 17.64 -0.82 -1.72
CA GLU A 549 18.69 0.11 -2.15
C GLU A 549 18.28 0.99 -3.33
N THR A 550 17.48 0.46 -4.27
CA THR A 550 17.04 1.21 -5.45
C THR A 550 16.08 2.34 -5.07
N TRP A 551 15.19 2.08 -4.11
CA TRP A 551 14.24 3.06 -3.61
C TRP A 551 14.92 4.10 -2.71
N CYS A 552 15.83 3.68 -1.82
CA CYS A 552 16.65 4.60 -1.03
C CYS A 552 17.52 5.51 -1.91
N LYS A 553 18.15 4.97 -2.96
CA LYS A 553 18.92 5.77 -3.93
C LYS A 553 18.04 6.76 -4.67
N TRP A 554 16.87 6.34 -5.17
CA TRP A 554 15.91 7.24 -5.82
C TRP A 554 15.48 8.39 -4.89
N LEU A 555 15.23 8.10 -3.60
CA LEU A 555 14.87 9.14 -2.63
C LEU A 555 16.01 10.14 -2.39
N ASP A 556 17.28 9.70 -2.32
CA ASP A 556 18.41 10.63 -2.18
C ASP A 556 18.68 11.41 -3.46
N ASP A 557 18.59 10.78 -4.63
CA ASP A 557 18.67 11.46 -5.93
C ASP A 557 17.56 12.52 -6.07
N CYS A 558 16.33 12.20 -5.64
CA CYS A 558 15.21 13.13 -5.62
C CYS A 558 15.46 14.29 -4.64
N ALA A 559 15.84 14.00 -3.40
CA ALA A 559 16.13 14.99 -2.36
C ALA A 559 17.27 15.96 -2.72
N ASN A 560 18.21 15.52 -3.55
CA ASN A 560 19.32 16.31 -4.09
C ASN A 560 19.03 16.96 -5.46
N GLY A 561 17.81 16.81 -6.01
CA GLY A 561 17.45 17.36 -7.32
C GLY A 561 18.18 16.75 -8.51
N ARG A 562 18.77 15.55 -8.35
CA ARG A 562 19.54 14.85 -9.42
C ARG A 562 18.66 14.17 -10.46
N ILE A 563 17.35 14.02 -10.21
CA ILE A 563 16.41 13.35 -11.12
C ILE A 563 15.82 14.36 -12.13
N PRO A 564 15.99 14.16 -13.45
CA PRO A 564 15.36 14.99 -14.48
C PRO A 564 13.83 15.03 -14.35
N GLY A 565 13.23 16.19 -14.61
CA GLY A 565 11.77 16.39 -14.47
C GLY A 565 11.24 16.43 -13.02
N CYS A 566 12.10 16.20 -12.02
CA CYS A 566 11.74 16.06 -10.61
C CYS A 566 12.24 17.23 -9.73
N SER A 567 12.19 18.46 -10.24
CA SER A 567 12.71 19.68 -9.59
C SER A 567 11.76 20.38 -8.59
N ASP A 568 10.61 19.77 -8.26
CA ASP A 568 9.63 20.37 -7.34
C ASP A 568 10.14 20.34 -5.88
N LEU A 569 10.35 21.52 -5.27
CA LEU A 569 10.88 21.66 -3.91
C LEU A 569 10.08 20.91 -2.83
N LYS A 570 8.76 20.76 -3.00
CA LYS A 570 7.93 19.99 -2.04
C LYS A 570 8.29 18.51 -2.10
N MET A 571 8.51 17.99 -3.31
CA MET A 571 8.90 16.61 -3.53
C MET A 571 10.31 16.31 -3.02
N GLN A 572 11.27 17.21 -3.24
CA GLN A 572 12.62 17.10 -2.68
C GLN A 572 12.58 17.05 -1.14
N SER A 573 11.80 17.95 -0.52
CA SER A 573 11.55 17.97 0.91
C SER A 573 10.91 16.68 1.42
N TYR A 574 9.86 16.17 0.76
CA TYR A 574 9.23 14.89 1.13
C TYR A 574 10.22 13.72 1.04
N ALA A 575 11.02 13.65 -0.03
CA ALA A 575 12.02 12.60 -0.20
C ALA A 575 13.08 12.63 0.92
N ARG A 576 13.57 13.82 1.29
CA ARG A 576 14.52 13.97 2.42
C ARG A 576 13.86 13.69 3.78
N ALA A 577 12.64 14.14 4.00
CA ALA A 577 11.89 13.88 5.22
C ALA A 577 11.65 12.37 5.43
N ALA A 578 11.27 11.65 4.37
CA ALA A 578 11.14 10.20 4.39
C ALA A 578 12.47 9.52 4.74
N LEU A 579 13.59 9.90 4.11
CA LEU A 579 14.92 9.38 4.46
C LEU A 579 15.29 9.62 5.93
N LEU A 580 15.06 10.83 6.43
CA LEU A 580 15.36 11.20 7.82
C LEU A 580 14.49 10.43 8.82
N ASN A 581 13.22 10.20 8.51
CA ASN A 581 12.32 9.39 9.34
C ASN A 581 12.76 7.91 9.39
N MET A 582 13.24 7.36 8.27
CA MET A 582 13.61 5.94 8.13
C MET A 582 14.93 5.59 8.80
N PHE A 583 16.00 6.31 8.46
CA PHE A 583 17.37 6.04 8.93
C PHE A 583 17.67 6.65 10.31
N CYS A 584 16.63 7.04 11.03
CA CYS A 584 16.77 7.58 12.36
C CYS A 584 17.00 6.47 13.39
N ASN A 585 18.11 6.53 14.12
CA ASN A 585 18.48 5.54 15.12
C ASN A 585 17.56 5.59 16.34
N ASP A 586 16.42 4.90 16.26
CA ASP A 586 15.56 4.57 17.39
C ASP A 586 16.33 3.59 18.33
N GLN A 587 17.20 4.11 19.20
CA GLN A 587 17.83 3.28 20.24
C GLN A 587 16.72 2.64 21.09
N PRO A 588 16.61 1.30 21.14
CA PRO A 588 15.64 0.66 22.01
C PRO A 588 16.09 0.89 23.47
N ASN A 589 15.24 1.56 24.25
CA ASN A 589 15.46 1.73 25.69
C ASN A 589 15.91 0.41 26.32
N GLY A 590 17.11 0.40 26.89
CA GLY A 590 17.68 -0.79 27.51
C GLY A 590 16.75 -1.35 28.58
N LYS A 591 16.30 -2.59 28.39
CA LYS A 591 15.56 -3.33 29.42
C LYS A 591 16.50 -3.65 30.58
N SER A 592 16.59 -2.75 31.56
CA SER A 592 17.17 -3.07 32.87
C SER A 592 16.09 -3.69 33.76
N GLU A 593 16.00 -5.03 33.74
CA GLU A 593 15.22 -5.78 34.72
C GLU A 593 15.95 -5.79 36.07
N SER A 594 15.55 -4.93 37.00
CA SER A 594 15.73 -5.14 38.44
C SER A 594 14.74 -4.27 39.22
N GLY A 595 13.72 -4.88 39.83
CA GLY A 595 12.59 -4.14 40.38
C GLY A 595 12.72 -3.72 41.85
N ARG A 596 12.06 -2.62 42.20
CA ARG A 596 11.28 -2.48 43.44
C ARG A 596 10.21 -1.39 43.26
N GLY A 597 9.00 -1.61 43.77
CA GLY A 597 7.84 -0.77 43.47
C GLY A 597 7.81 0.59 44.19
N GLY A 598 7.17 1.56 43.54
CA GLY A 598 6.76 2.87 44.06
C GLY A 598 5.57 3.40 43.23
N PRO A 599 4.68 4.23 43.81
CA PRO A 599 3.41 4.57 43.15
C PRO A 599 3.59 5.53 41.97
N SER A 600 2.63 5.44 41.04
CA SER A 600 2.54 6.21 39.80
C SER A 600 2.63 7.73 39.99
N ASP A 601 3.60 8.35 39.30
CA ASP A 601 3.61 9.78 39.01
C ASP A 601 3.53 10.02 37.48
N GLY A 602 2.75 11.02 37.08
CA GLY A 602 2.47 11.37 35.69
C GLY A 602 3.60 12.15 35.03
N GLY A 603 4.77 11.52 34.89
CA GLY A 603 6.02 12.14 34.44
C GLY A 603 6.15 12.32 32.93
N VAL A 604 6.36 13.58 32.52
CA VAL A 604 6.76 14.06 31.18
C VAL A 604 7.75 13.12 30.47
N LYS A 605 7.45 12.73 29.22
CA LYS A 605 8.40 12.01 28.35
C LYS A 605 9.60 12.91 28.04
N ASN A 606 10.81 12.50 28.45
CA ASN A 606 12.05 13.21 28.12
C ASN A 606 12.39 13.08 26.62
N TYR A 607 12.02 14.08 25.82
CA TYR A 607 12.27 14.11 24.37
C TYR A 607 13.75 14.22 23.94
N ARG A 608 14.71 14.34 24.88
CA ARG A 608 16.14 14.50 24.56
C ARG A 608 16.77 13.34 23.77
N ASN A 609 16.18 12.14 23.83
CA ASN A 609 16.69 10.94 23.16
C ASN A 609 15.75 10.43 22.04
N SER A 610 14.74 11.21 21.63
CA SER A 610 13.88 10.83 20.51
C SER A 610 14.45 11.33 19.19
N CYS A 611 14.47 10.45 18.20
CA CYS A 611 14.56 10.81 16.78
C CYS A 611 13.62 11.99 16.41
N PRO A 612 14.09 12.99 15.63
CA PRO A 612 13.23 13.97 14.95
C PRO A 612 12.31 13.33 13.92
N ARG A 613 11.01 13.65 13.97
CA ARG A 613 9.98 13.13 13.06
C ARG A 613 9.44 14.24 12.17
N TYR A 614 9.58 14.08 10.87
CA TYR A 614 9.18 15.05 9.86
C TYR A 614 7.85 14.63 9.21
N ASP A 615 6.82 15.43 9.49
CA ASP A 615 5.44 15.25 9.05
C ASP A 615 5.14 16.02 7.75
N ASP A 616 4.04 15.70 7.05
CA ASP A 616 3.68 16.29 5.75
C ASP A 616 3.40 17.81 5.76
N MET A 617 3.25 18.39 6.96
CA MET A 617 3.08 19.83 7.17
C MET A 617 4.41 20.60 7.26
N ILE A 618 5.55 19.93 7.39
CA ILE A 618 6.87 20.54 7.59
C ILE A 618 7.73 20.35 6.33
N PHE A 619 8.04 21.45 5.66
CA PHE A 619 8.93 21.44 4.51
C PHE A 619 10.36 21.85 4.90
N LEU A 620 11.33 21.06 4.45
CA LEU A 620 12.76 21.29 4.60
C LEU A 620 13.23 22.16 3.42
N ILE A 621 13.74 23.34 3.71
CA ILE A 621 14.30 24.24 2.70
C ILE A 621 15.74 23.80 2.41
N ASN A 622 16.08 23.70 1.12
CA ASN A 622 17.38 23.21 0.63
C ASN A 622 17.79 21.88 1.25
N SER A 623 16.91 20.88 1.12
CA SER A 623 17.07 19.51 1.62
C SER A 623 18.32 18.75 1.17
N HIS A 624 19.10 19.33 0.24
CA HIS A 624 20.38 18.80 -0.25
C HIS A 624 21.59 19.22 0.62
N LEU A 625 21.44 20.22 1.51
CA LEU A 625 22.54 20.73 2.33
C LEU A 625 23.08 19.67 3.32
N PRO A 626 24.38 19.71 3.68
CA PRO A 626 25.02 18.69 4.52
C PRO A 626 24.33 18.45 5.86
N HIS A 627 23.78 19.50 6.49
CA HIS A 627 23.08 19.40 7.78
C HIS A 627 21.73 18.67 7.73
N TRP A 628 21.24 18.31 6.53
CA TRP A 628 20.10 17.40 6.33
C TRP A 628 20.51 15.97 6.01
N LYS A 629 21.81 15.67 5.86
CA LYS A 629 22.26 14.29 5.64
C LYS A 629 21.94 13.48 6.89
N CYS A 630 21.47 12.26 6.67
CA CYS A 630 21.32 11.32 7.76
C CYS A 630 22.71 10.96 8.32
N PRO A 631 22.88 10.82 9.65
CA PRO A 631 24.04 10.15 10.21
C PRO A 631 24.18 8.78 9.53
N LYS A 632 25.29 8.55 8.84
CA LYS A 632 25.62 7.20 8.40
C LYS A 632 25.97 6.39 9.63
N GLU A 633 25.34 5.23 9.81
CA GLU A 633 25.92 4.23 10.70
C GLU A 633 27.29 3.85 10.15
N THR A 634 28.33 4.12 10.95
CA THR A 634 29.71 3.77 10.64
C THR A 634 29.84 2.25 10.50
N ASP A 635 30.83 1.83 9.71
CA ASP A 635 31.41 0.47 9.68
C ASP A 635 30.76 -0.61 8.79
N GLN A 636 29.94 -0.26 7.78
CA GLN A 636 29.67 -1.18 6.64
C GLN A 636 29.81 -0.58 5.22
N GLN A 637 29.74 0.74 5.04
CA GLN A 637 29.80 1.35 3.69
C GLN A 637 31.21 1.68 3.15
N GLU A 638 32.28 1.58 3.94
CA GLU A 638 33.65 1.78 3.42
C GLU A 638 34.16 0.62 2.53
N ALA A 639 33.48 -0.53 2.54
CA ALA A 639 33.69 -1.59 1.55
C ALA A 639 33.08 -1.18 0.18
N PHE A 640 31.84 -0.67 0.18
CA PHE A 640 31.06 -0.39 -1.02
C PHE A 640 31.66 0.69 -1.94
N SER A 641 32.44 1.64 -1.39
CA SER A 641 33.12 2.65 -2.20
C SER A 641 34.44 2.18 -2.83
N LYS A 642 35.00 1.04 -2.40
CA LYS A 642 36.27 0.50 -2.94
C LYS A 642 36.06 -0.51 -4.07
N GLU A 643 34.97 -1.27 -4.07
CA GLU A 643 34.69 -2.25 -5.13
C GLU A 643 34.24 -1.59 -6.45
N ILE A 644 33.47 -0.49 -6.38
CA ILE A 644 33.01 0.23 -7.59
C ILE A 644 34.18 0.91 -8.33
N SER A 645 35.26 1.29 -7.64
CA SER A 645 36.48 1.83 -8.26
C SER A 645 37.40 0.77 -8.88
N LEU A 646 37.11 -0.52 -8.73
CA LEU A 646 37.92 -1.61 -9.29
C LEU A 646 37.41 -2.15 -10.63
N PHE A 647 36.19 -1.77 -11.06
CA PHE A 647 35.54 -2.30 -12.26
C PHE A 647 35.55 -1.35 -13.47
N THR A 648 36.37 -0.29 -13.44
CA THR A 648 36.45 0.72 -14.52
C THR A 648 37.90 1.06 -14.93
N SER A 649 38.74 0.05 -15.18
CA SER A 649 40.05 0.24 -15.85
C SER A 649 40.65 -1.01 -16.52
N THR A 650 40.01 -1.47 -17.60
CA THR A 650 40.60 -2.31 -18.67
C THR A 650 39.88 -1.91 -19.96
N GLU A 651 40.52 -1.60 -21.10
CA GLU A 651 41.92 -1.62 -21.54
C GLU A 651 42.24 -0.35 -22.36
N MET A 652 43.52 0.08 -22.45
CA MET A 652 44.27 0.30 -23.72
C MET A 652 45.64 1.01 -23.50
N GLY A 653 46.73 0.35 -23.88
CA GLY A 653 47.87 0.94 -24.62
C GLY A 653 48.82 1.99 -24.01
N ASP A 654 49.94 1.50 -23.47
CA ASP A 654 51.33 1.88 -23.83
C ASP A 654 51.95 3.31 -23.66
N VAL A 655 52.86 3.39 -22.66
CA VAL A 655 54.34 3.49 -22.82
C VAL A 655 55.05 4.86 -23.13
N ILE A 656 56.02 5.21 -22.25
CA ILE A 656 57.19 6.14 -22.34
C ILE A 656 57.24 7.44 -21.47
N GLU A 657 58.17 7.37 -20.51
CA GLU A 657 59.13 8.36 -19.92
C GLU A 657 58.75 9.60 -19.09
N SER A 658 59.64 9.78 -18.10
CA SER A 658 59.73 10.78 -17.05
C SER A 658 60.58 12.01 -17.43
N VAL A 659 60.25 13.19 -16.89
CA VAL A 659 61.24 14.22 -16.52
C VAL A 659 60.85 14.89 -15.18
N ASN A 660 61.86 15.21 -14.36
CA ASN A 660 61.75 15.77 -13.00
C ASN A 660 61.51 17.29 -12.91
N GLY A 661 60.97 17.72 -11.76
CA GLY A 661 61.14 19.08 -11.18
C GLY A 661 59.90 19.99 -11.27
N SER A 662 59.53 20.77 -10.24
CA SER A 662 60.17 21.01 -8.94
C SER A 662 59.16 21.53 -7.89
N ASN A 663 59.30 21.05 -6.65
CA ASN A 663 58.95 21.68 -5.35
C ASN A 663 57.76 22.67 -5.25
N CYS A 664 56.76 22.29 -4.45
CA CYS A 664 56.59 22.95 -3.15
C CYS A 664 56.01 21.98 -2.10
N SER A 665 56.43 22.13 -0.85
CA SER A 665 56.34 21.08 0.19
C SER A 665 54.99 21.01 0.91
N ILE A 666 54.47 19.79 1.03
CA ILE A 666 53.44 19.46 2.03
C ILE A 666 54.13 19.34 3.40
N SER A 667 53.70 20.15 4.37
CA SER A 667 53.89 19.86 5.79
C SER A 667 52.53 19.73 6.45
N ASN A 668 52.25 18.53 6.97
CA ASN A 668 51.01 18.23 7.68
C ASN A 668 50.82 19.22 8.85
N ASP A 669 49.61 19.78 8.98
CA ASP A 669 49.10 20.17 10.30
C ASP A 669 47.82 19.38 10.60
N SER A 670 47.78 18.88 11.82
CA SER A 670 46.77 17.93 12.31
C SER A 670 45.64 18.68 13.01
N THR A 671 44.63 19.12 12.25
CA THR A 671 43.37 19.56 12.83
C THR A 671 42.51 18.34 13.18
N LYS A 672 42.35 18.11 14.49
CA LYS A 672 41.48 17.08 15.06
C LYS A 672 40.06 17.23 14.51
N ASN A 673 39.49 16.15 13.98
CA ASN A 673 38.07 16.10 13.63
C ASN A 673 37.24 16.33 14.90
N ASN A 674 36.66 17.53 15.02
CA ASN A 674 35.80 17.88 16.13
C ASN A 674 34.35 17.52 15.74
N PRO A 675 33.69 16.56 16.42
CA PRO A 675 32.39 16.04 15.99
C PRO A 675 31.23 17.08 16.10
N ASP A 676 31.46 18.21 16.78
CA ASP A 676 30.48 19.28 16.92
C ASP A 676 30.30 20.16 15.66
N ALA A 677 31.16 20.03 14.65
CA ALA A 677 31.16 20.92 13.48
C ALA A 677 29.95 20.75 12.54
N ASP A 678 29.26 19.60 12.58
CA ASP A 678 28.13 19.26 11.69
C ASP A 678 26.74 19.61 12.28
N CYS A 679 26.67 20.09 13.53
CA CYS A 679 25.40 20.48 14.15
C CYS A 679 25.02 21.94 13.82
N PRO A 680 23.97 22.20 13.00
CA PRO A 680 23.61 23.56 12.64
C PRO A 680 23.09 24.34 13.86
N PRO A 681 23.61 25.55 14.14
CA PRO A 681 23.40 26.27 15.40
C PRO A 681 22.00 26.88 15.56
N LEU A 682 21.24 27.03 14.46
CA LEU A 682 19.96 27.75 14.45
C LEU A 682 18.90 27.04 13.59
N ASP A 683 17.66 27.04 14.07
CA ASP A 683 16.47 26.73 13.28
C ASP A 683 15.76 28.04 12.87
N ILE A 684 15.45 28.21 11.58
CA ILE A 684 14.62 29.31 11.07
C ILE A 684 13.30 28.73 10.54
N VAL A 685 12.17 29.17 11.08
CA VAL A 685 10.85 28.58 10.78
C VAL A 685 9.91 29.63 10.17
N PHE A 686 9.56 29.42 8.91
CA PHE A 686 8.71 30.29 8.11
C PHE A 686 7.22 29.91 8.21
N VAL A 687 6.38 30.85 8.69
CA VAL A 687 4.93 30.65 8.96
C VAL A 687 4.06 31.64 8.18
N HIS A 688 3.28 31.13 7.21
CA HIS A 688 2.54 31.97 6.25
C HIS A 688 1.22 32.57 6.77
N GLY A 689 0.69 33.57 6.07
CA GLY A 689 -0.63 34.17 6.35
C GLY A 689 -1.83 33.43 5.74
N LEU A 690 -3.02 34.04 5.88
CA LEU A 690 -4.25 33.63 5.16
C LEU A 690 -4.07 33.76 3.64
N ARG A 691 -4.60 32.81 2.84
CA ARG A 691 -4.37 32.68 1.37
C ARG A 691 -2.89 32.52 0.96
N GLY A 692 -1.98 32.42 1.93
CA GLY A 692 -0.57 32.13 1.75
C GLY A 692 -0.31 30.67 1.42
N GLY A 693 0.97 30.29 1.43
CA GLY A 693 1.42 28.93 1.26
C GLY A 693 2.90 28.80 1.62
N PRO A 694 3.40 27.57 1.85
CA PRO A 694 4.77 27.33 2.30
C PRO A 694 5.84 27.94 1.38
N TYR A 695 5.58 28.03 0.06
CA TYR A 695 6.50 28.66 -0.88
C TYR A 695 5.96 30.00 -1.41
N LYS A 696 4.67 30.04 -1.78
CA LYS A 696 3.97 31.23 -2.32
C LYS A 696 4.15 32.52 -1.52
N THR A 697 4.19 32.45 -0.20
CA THR A 697 4.32 33.64 0.66
C THR A 697 5.70 34.27 0.54
N TRP A 698 6.76 33.46 0.51
CA TRP A 698 8.16 33.90 0.59
C TRP A 698 8.82 34.01 -0.79
N ARG A 699 8.06 34.56 -1.74
CA ARG A 699 8.56 34.79 -3.09
C ARG A 699 9.32 36.09 -3.22
N ILE A 700 10.20 36.15 -4.20
CA ILE A 700 10.71 37.41 -4.76
C ILE A 700 9.53 38.06 -5.52
N ALA A 701 9.34 39.37 -5.34
CA ALA A 701 8.31 40.13 -6.04
C ALA A 701 8.90 40.94 -7.18
N GLU A 702 8.13 41.15 -8.25
CA GLU A 702 8.45 42.12 -9.31
C GLU A 702 8.13 43.55 -8.84
N GLU A 703 7.00 43.74 -8.14
CA GLU A 703 6.55 45.01 -7.59
C GLU A 703 6.06 44.88 -6.13
N LYS A 704 6.13 45.99 -5.39
CA LYS A 704 5.66 46.08 -3.99
C LYS A 704 4.15 46.27 -3.83
N SER A 705 3.44 46.62 -4.90
CA SER A 705 1.99 46.86 -4.90
C SER A 705 1.27 45.99 -5.92
N SER A 706 0.27 45.23 -5.49
CA SER A 706 -0.51 44.32 -6.34
C SER A 706 -1.55 45.09 -7.15
N THR A 707 -1.40 45.09 -8.47
CA THR A 707 -2.37 45.69 -9.40
C THR A 707 -3.62 44.83 -9.60
N SER A 708 -3.48 43.49 -9.61
CA SER A 708 -4.55 42.49 -9.79
C SER A 708 -4.57 41.42 -8.68
N SER A 709 -5.64 40.62 -8.60
CA SER A 709 -5.77 39.50 -7.65
C SER A 709 -5.63 38.12 -8.33
N PRO A 710 -4.42 37.58 -8.53
CA PRO A 710 -4.25 36.30 -9.22
C PRO A 710 -4.84 35.10 -8.44
N LEU A 711 -5.31 34.10 -9.20
CA LEU A 711 -5.96 32.89 -8.66
C LEU A 711 -5.00 32.04 -7.81
N VAL A 712 -5.44 31.68 -6.62
CA VAL A 712 -4.60 31.26 -5.48
C VAL A 712 -3.67 30.05 -5.74
N GLU A 713 -4.07 29.11 -6.59
CA GLU A 713 -3.46 27.76 -6.68
C GLU A 713 -2.27 27.66 -7.65
N LYS A 714 -2.38 28.16 -8.89
CA LYS A 714 -1.27 28.15 -9.88
C LYS A 714 0.00 28.82 -9.32
N ILE A 715 -0.21 29.82 -8.47
CA ILE A 715 0.82 30.63 -7.83
C ILE A 715 1.76 29.81 -6.95
N ASP A 716 1.28 28.80 -6.22
CA ASP A 716 2.12 28.01 -5.29
C ASP A 716 2.87 26.85 -5.99
N GLU A 717 2.61 26.63 -7.28
CA GLU A 717 3.43 25.80 -8.16
C GLU A 717 4.48 26.64 -8.88
N GLU A 718 4.15 27.86 -9.30
CA GLU A 718 5.13 28.85 -9.79
C GLU A 718 6.11 29.30 -8.70
N ALA A 719 5.66 29.40 -7.44
CA ALA A 719 6.49 29.77 -6.30
C ALA A 719 7.51 28.72 -5.85
N GLY A 720 7.33 27.46 -6.28
CA GLY A 720 8.29 26.40 -6.01
C GLY A 720 9.42 26.34 -7.04
N LYS A 721 9.49 27.27 -8.00
CA LYS A 721 10.52 27.30 -9.04
C LYS A 721 11.80 27.97 -8.53
N LEU A 722 12.94 27.41 -8.94
CA LEU A 722 14.26 28.00 -8.71
C LEU A 722 14.30 29.47 -9.15
N GLY A 723 15.00 30.29 -8.38
CA GLY A 723 15.10 31.73 -8.58
C GLY A 723 13.87 32.54 -8.15
N THR A 724 12.81 31.93 -7.61
CA THR A 724 11.58 32.65 -7.19
C THR A 724 11.34 32.70 -5.67
N PHE A 725 12.03 31.88 -4.88
CA PHE A 725 11.78 31.66 -3.45
C PHE A 725 12.97 32.15 -2.60
N TRP A 726 12.89 33.36 -2.05
CA TRP A 726 14.04 34.03 -1.44
C TRP A 726 14.67 33.31 -0.23
N PRO A 727 13.96 32.52 0.61
CA PRO A 727 14.61 31.77 1.68
C PRO A 727 15.56 30.67 1.17
N GLY A 728 15.17 29.98 0.09
CA GLY A 728 16.01 28.97 -0.55
C GLY A 728 17.13 29.56 -1.40
N GLU A 729 16.87 30.67 -2.09
CA GLU A 729 17.81 31.25 -3.07
C GLU A 729 18.80 32.25 -2.46
N TRP A 730 18.33 33.16 -1.59
CA TRP A 730 19.14 34.26 -1.06
C TRP A 730 19.55 33.98 0.38
N LEU A 731 18.59 33.70 1.26
CA LEU A 731 18.90 33.52 2.68
C LEU A 731 19.78 32.30 2.92
N SER A 732 19.58 31.20 2.21
CA SER A 732 20.45 30.02 2.34
C SER A 732 21.87 30.23 1.80
N SER A 733 22.07 31.20 0.89
CA SER A 733 23.40 31.62 0.45
C SER A 733 24.07 32.53 1.48
N ASP A 734 23.30 33.43 2.10
CA ASP A 734 23.81 34.45 3.02
C ASP A 734 23.85 33.97 4.49
N PHE A 735 23.21 32.82 4.77
CA PHE A 735 23.09 32.18 6.09
C PHE A 735 23.03 30.63 5.99
N PRO A 736 24.06 29.96 5.41
CA PRO A 736 24.02 28.53 5.07
C PRO A 736 24.00 27.56 6.27
N GLU A 737 24.33 28.05 7.47
CA GLU A 737 24.45 27.24 8.69
C GLU A 737 23.10 26.96 9.38
N ALA A 738 22.01 27.64 9.03
CA ALA A 738 20.71 27.35 9.61
C ALA A 738 20.01 26.16 8.94
N ARG A 739 19.29 25.38 9.75
CA ARG A 739 18.18 24.58 9.21
C ARG A 739 17.01 25.51 8.95
N MET A 740 16.51 25.51 7.72
CA MET A 740 15.38 26.35 7.34
C MET A 740 14.15 25.48 7.07
N PHE A 741 13.02 25.85 7.69
CA PHE A 741 11.75 25.13 7.60
C PHE A 741 10.66 26.07 7.09
N THR A 742 9.70 25.56 6.33
CA THR A 742 8.44 26.28 6.10
C THR A 742 7.23 25.38 6.36
N LEU A 743 6.22 25.95 7.01
CA LEU A 743 5.04 25.20 7.46
C LEU A 743 3.88 25.34 6.49
N LYS A 744 3.05 24.30 6.40
CA LYS A 744 1.80 24.29 5.63
C LYS A 744 0.63 23.96 6.55
N TYR A 745 -0.41 24.78 6.49
CA TYR A 745 -1.69 24.52 7.18
C TYR A 745 -2.86 25.13 6.41
N LYS A 746 -4.07 24.61 6.63
CA LYS A 746 -5.30 25.07 5.93
C LYS A 746 -5.67 26.48 6.41
N THR A 747 -5.76 27.45 5.47
CA THR A 747 -5.92 28.89 5.78
C THR A 747 -6.93 29.59 4.83
N ASN A 748 -8.20 29.22 4.95
CA ASN A 748 -9.26 29.74 4.07
C ASN A 748 -9.87 31.05 4.62
N LEU A 749 -10.24 31.99 3.72
CA LEU A 749 -10.96 33.21 4.14
C LEU A 749 -12.44 32.97 4.42
N THR A 750 -13.07 32.07 3.67
CA THR A 750 -14.52 31.83 3.76
C THR A 750 -14.80 30.35 3.95
N GLN A 751 -15.90 30.05 4.64
CA GLN A 751 -16.31 28.67 4.89
C GLN A 751 -16.72 27.93 3.59
N TRP A 752 -17.12 28.67 2.55
CA TRP A 752 -17.46 28.12 1.22
C TRP A 752 -16.24 27.50 0.54
N SER A 753 -15.06 28.11 0.66
CA SER A 753 -13.79 27.55 0.16
C SER A 753 -13.27 26.35 0.97
N GLY A 754 -14.08 25.82 1.90
CA GLY A 754 -13.73 24.81 2.89
C GLY A 754 -13.57 25.42 4.29
N ALA A 755 -13.97 24.68 5.32
CA ALA A 755 -13.86 25.16 6.70
C ALA A 755 -12.38 25.27 7.14
N SER A 756 -12.06 26.30 7.94
CA SER A 756 -10.75 26.50 8.56
C SER A 756 -10.84 26.25 10.06
N LEU A 757 -9.91 25.46 10.61
CA LEU A 757 -9.79 25.23 12.05
C LEU A 757 -9.51 26.56 12.79
N PRO A 758 -10.05 26.78 14.01
CA PRO A 758 -9.73 27.95 14.85
C PRO A 758 -8.23 28.12 15.11
N LEU A 759 -7.79 29.34 15.46
CA LEU A 759 -6.37 29.67 15.71
C LEU A 759 -5.75 28.73 16.76
N GLN A 760 -6.50 28.40 17.81
CA GLN A 760 -6.06 27.51 18.88
C GLN A 760 -5.82 26.08 18.39
N GLU A 761 -6.71 25.53 17.54
CA GLU A 761 -6.58 24.17 16.99
C GLU A 761 -5.40 24.08 16.01
N VAL A 762 -5.28 25.06 15.09
CA VAL A 762 -4.13 25.15 14.17
C VAL A 762 -2.82 25.20 14.92
N SER A 763 -2.73 26.06 15.94
CA SER A 763 -1.52 26.24 16.75
C SER A 763 -1.20 25.00 17.57
N SER A 764 -2.21 24.25 18.01
CA SER A 764 -2.02 23.00 18.75
C SER A 764 -1.39 21.92 17.88
N MET A 765 -1.99 21.69 16.71
CA MET A 765 -1.51 20.73 15.70
C MET A 765 -0.08 21.06 15.23
N LEU A 766 0.23 22.35 15.02
CA LEU A 766 1.58 22.77 14.63
C LEU A 766 2.59 22.63 15.77
N LEU A 767 2.23 22.95 17.02
CA LEU A 767 3.11 22.79 18.18
C LEU A 767 3.60 21.34 18.32
N GLU A 768 2.68 20.37 18.25
CA GLU A 768 3.00 18.94 18.35
C GLU A 768 3.96 18.50 17.24
N LYS A 769 3.68 18.88 15.98
CA LYS A 769 4.52 18.53 14.81
C LYS A 769 5.90 19.23 14.85
N LEU A 770 5.97 20.49 15.30
CA LEU A 770 7.25 21.21 15.47
C LEU A 770 8.15 20.54 16.52
N VAL A 771 7.60 20.22 17.69
CA VAL A 771 8.35 19.54 18.76
C VAL A 771 8.78 18.13 18.32
N ALA A 772 7.91 17.40 17.60
CA ALA A 772 8.24 16.10 17.03
C ALA A 772 9.42 16.19 16.04
N ALA A 773 9.49 17.24 15.21
CA ALA A 773 10.61 17.52 14.30
C ALA A 773 11.90 18.02 15.00
N GLY A 774 11.91 18.06 16.34
CA GLY A 774 13.04 18.51 17.14
C GLY A 774 13.31 20.02 17.08
N ILE A 775 12.33 20.81 16.63
CA ILE A 775 12.42 22.28 16.63
C ILE A 775 12.27 22.76 18.07
N GLY A 776 13.18 23.63 18.50
CA GLY A 776 13.32 24.01 19.90
C GLY A 776 14.35 23.17 20.68
N ASN A 777 14.99 22.15 20.08
CA ASN A 777 16.17 21.51 20.69
C ASN A 777 17.46 22.34 20.54
N ARG A 778 17.42 23.38 19.71
CA ARG A 778 18.44 24.42 19.51
C ARG A 778 17.74 25.77 19.36
N PRO A 779 18.46 26.91 19.36
CA PRO A 779 17.86 28.23 19.15
C PRO A 779 16.97 28.30 17.90
N VAL A 780 15.85 28.99 17.99
CA VAL A 780 14.79 29.10 16.96
C VAL A 780 14.47 30.56 16.70
N VAL A 781 14.39 30.94 15.42
CA VAL A 781 13.79 32.20 14.98
C VAL A 781 12.57 31.91 14.10
N PHE A 782 11.42 32.49 14.47
CA PHE A 782 10.22 32.42 13.63
C PHE A 782 10.15 33.60 12.69
N VAL A 783 9.97 33.34 11.40
CA VAL A 783 9.72 34.37 10.38
C VAL A 783 8.28 34.24 9.91
N THR A 784 7.48 35.28 10.13
CA THR A 784 6.01 35.15 10.10
C THR A 784 5.35 36.22 9.25
N HIS A 785 4.27 35.87 8.56
CA HIS A 785 3.46 36.81 7.79
C HIS A 785 2.01 36.81 8.26
N SER A 786 1.45 38.01 8.49
CA SER A 786 0.03 38.19 8.78
C SER A 786 -0.45 37.31 9.95
N MET A 787 -1.53 36.55 9.77
CA MET A 787 -2.04 35.57 10.74
C MET A 787 -0.98 34.54 11.22
N GLY A 788 0.04 34.24 10.43
CA GLY A 788 1.14 33.35 10.83
C GLY A 788 1.89 33.85 12.07
N GLY A 789 1.97 35.16 12.28
CA GLY A 789 2.54 35.74 13.49
C GLY A 789 1.70 35.42 14.73
N LEU A 790 0.38 35.48 14.61
CA LEU A 790 -0.56 35.13 15.68
C LEU A 790 -0.57 33.63 15.98
N VAL A 791 -0.40 32.78 14.95
CA VAL A 791 -0.18 31.34 15.11
C VAL A 791 1.07 31.10 15.97
N VAL A 792 2.20 31.76 15.67
CA VAL A 792 3.41 31.62 16.51
C VAL A 792 3.19 32.14 17.94
N LYS A 793 2.51 33.28 18.15
CA LYS A 793 2.19 33.74 19.52
C LYS A 793 1.35 32.71 20.29
N GLN A 794 0.37 32.10 19.63
CA GLN A 794 -0.50 31.07 20.23
C GLN A 794 0.23 29.73 20.44
N ILE A 795 1.15 29.34 19.56
CA ILE A 795 2.06 28.19 19.74
C ILE A 795 2.89 28.40 21.01
N LEU A 796 3.54 29.55 21.17
CA LEU A 796 4.37 29.85 22.35
C LEU A 796 3.53 29.93 23.64
N HIS A 797 2.33 30.52 23.58
CA HIS A 797 1.42 30.53 24.73
C HIS A 797 1.07 29.11 25.18
N LYS A 798 0.65 28.25 24.25
CA LYS A 798 0.29 26.85 24.52
C LYS A 798 1.51 26.02 24.94
N ALA A 799 2.68 26.27 24.36
CA ALA A 799 3.93 25.62 24.75
C ALA A 799 4.28 25.85 26.22
N LYS A 800 4.01 27.04 26.75
CA LYS A 800 4.13 27.33 28.20
C LYS A 800 3.07 26.60 29.04
N GLU A 801 1.82 26.54 28.59
CA GLU A 801 0.73 25.85 29.30
C GLU A 801 0.99 24.33 29.40
N GLU A 802 1.47 23.72 28.31
CA GLU A 802 1.74 22.29 28.20
C GLU A 802 3.18 21.89 28.54
N ARG A 803 3.98 22.84 29.06
CA ARG A 803 5.36 22.65 29.54
C ARG A 803 6.35 22.14 28.48
N PHE A 804 6.19 22.56 27.22
CA PHE A 804 7.20 22.43 26.17
C PHE A 804 8.34 23.45 26.35
N ASP A 805 9.02 23.33 27.49
CA ASP A 805 10.06 24.24 27.99
C ASP A 805 11.20 24.47 26.99
N ASN A 806 11.60 23.46 26.23
CA ASN A 806 12.70 23.57 25.26
C ASN A 806 12.38 24.57 24.15
N LEU A 807 11.22 24.41 23.50
CA LEU A 807 10.75 25.34 22.45
C LEU A 807 10.64 26.76 23.00
N MET A 808 10.11 26.91 24.23
CA MET A 808 9.98 28.22 24.84
C MET A 808 11.31 28.91 25.18
N LYS A 809 12.27 28.17 25.77
CA LYS A 809 13.56 28.73 26.18
C LYS A 809 14.48 29.01 25.01
N ASN A 810 14.35 28.23 23.93
CA ASN A 810 15.19 28.35 22.75
C ASN A 810 14.57 29.20 21.63
N THR A 811 13.32 29.68 21.75
CA THR A 811 12.83 30.69 20.80
C THR A 811 13.44 32.05 21.15
N ILE A 812 14.44 32.46 20.36
CA ILE A 812 15.27 33.65 20.61
C ILE A 812 14.84 34.89 19.80
N GLY A 813 14.06 34.70 18.73
CA GLY A 813 13.57 35.82 17.92
C GLY A 813 12.27 35.55 17.17
N ILE A 814 11.51 36.62 16.90
CA ILE A 814 10.37 36.59 15.96
C ILE A 814 10.42 37.79 15.01
N VAL A 815 10.27 37.51 13.72
CA VAL A 815 10.06 38.50 12.67
C VAL A 815 8.58 38.50 12.25
N PHE A 816 7.94 39.67 12.28
CA PHE A 816 6.52 39.87 11.97
C PHE A 816 6.32 40.76 10.73
N TYR A 817 6.00 40.18 9.57
CA TYR A 817 5.55 40.94 8.40
C TYR A 817 4.04 41.17 8.44
N SER A 818 3.60 42.43 8.56
CA SER A 818 2.18 42.82 8.61
C SER A 818 1.33 42.00 9.59
N CYS A 819 1.84 41.67 10.78
CA CYS A 819 1.10 40.85 11.74
C CYS A 819 0.02 41.70 12.46
N PRO A 820 -1.27 41.32 12.44
CA PRO A 820 -2.34 42.08 13.12
C PRO A 820 -2.35 41.83 14.63
N HIS A 821 -1.43 42.44 15.37
CA HIS A 821 -1.27 42.20 16.81
C HIS A 821 -2.45 42.67 17.67
N PHE A 822 -3.22 43.65 17.19
CA PHE A 822 -4.40 44.19 17.89
C PHE A 822 -5.70 44.07 17.10
N GLY A 823 -5.69 43.31 15.99
CA GLY A 823 -6.82 43.09 15.08
C GLY A 823 -6.56 43.58 13.65
N SER A 824 -7.53 43.40 12.76
CA SER A 824 -7.42 43.83 11.36
C SER A 824 -8.68 44.55 10.89
N LYS A 825 -8.50 45.64 10.11
CA LYS A 825 -9.62 46.41 9.53
C LYS A 825 -10.53 45.52 8.67
N LEU A 826 -9.96 44.47 8.07
CA LEU A 826 -10.71 43.46 7.32
C LEU A 826 -11.67 42.66 8.22
N ALA A 827 -11.23 42.18 9.39
CA ALA A 827 -12.06 41.35 10.28
C ALA A 827 -13.25 42.12 10.91
N ASP A 828 -13.09 43.43 11.10
CA ASP A 828 -14.09 44.33 11.70
C ASP A 828 -15.23 44.72 10.74
N MET A 829 -15.06 44.49 9.43
CA MET A 829 -16.04 44.88 8.42
C MET A 829 -17.42 44.22 8.66
N PRO A 830 -18.54 44.96 8.54
CA PRO A 830 -19.87 44.38 8.61
C PRO A 830 -20.17 43.45 7.43
N TRP A 831 -19.89 42.15 7.58
CA TRP A 831 -20.10 41.09 6.58
C TRP A 831 -21.56 40.82 6.15
N ARG A 832 -22.48 41.79 6.34
CA ARG A 832 -23.90 41.68 5.98
C ARG A 832 -24.22 42.15 4.54
N MET A 833 -23.23 42.62 3.78
CA MET A 833 -23.43 42.98 2.36
C MET A 833 -23.40 41.75 1.44
N GLY A 834 -24.58 41.14 1.25
CA GLY A 834 -24.84 40.18 0.16
C GLY A 834 -24.68 38.71 0.53
N PHE A 835 -25.48 37.86 -0.13
CA PHE A 835 -25.64 36.41 0.10
C PHE A 835 -24.40 35.53 -0.22
N VAL A 836 -23.20 36.11 -0.36
CA VAL A 836 -22.09 35.50 -1.11
C VAL A 836 -20.89 35.06 -0.23
N LEU A 837 -20.67 35.67 0.95
CA LEU A 837 -19.44 35.42 1.74
C LEU A 837 -19.73 35.19 3.24
N ARG A 838 -19.65 33.93 3.70
CA ARG A 838 -19.55 33.61 5.14
C ARG A 838 -18.08 33.56 5.55
N PRO A 839 -17.60 34.42 6.48
CA PRO A 839 -16.20 34.40 6.92
C PRO A 839 -15.86 33.10 7.65
N ALA A 840 -14.61 32.63 7.50
CA ALA A 840 -14.12 31.47 8.25
C ALA A 840 -13.99 31.79 9.76
N PRO A 841 -14.11 30.79 10.66
CA PRO A 841 -14.01 31.00 12.12
C PRO A 841 -12.75 31.76 12.54
N THR A 842 -11.61 31.46 11.89
CA THR A 842 -10.32 32.13 12.07
C THR A 842 -10.38 33.65 11.90
N ILE A 843 -11.20 34.18 10.99
CA ILE A 843 -11.32 35.65 10.81
C ILE A 843 -12.07 36.29 11.97
N GLY A 844 -13.01 35.57 12.59
CA GLY A 844 -13.76 36.07 13.75
C GLY A 844 -12.86 36.39 14.95
N GLU A 845 -11.79 35.62 15.13
CA GLU A 845 -10.79 35.78 16.20
C GLU A 845 -9.85 36.99 15.95
N LEU A 846 -9.77 37.50 14.71
CA LEU A 846 -8.90 38.60 14.27
C LEU A 846 -9.53 40.00 14.38
N ARG A 847 -10.69 40.13 15.02
CA ARG A 847 -11.36 41.41 15.25
C ARG A 847 -10.57 42.31 16.21
N SER A 848 -10.62 43.60 15.96
CA SER A 848 -10.00 44.60 16.81
C SER A 848 -10.66 44.63 18.19
N GLY A 849 -9.85 44.77 19.23
CA GLY A 849 -10.30 44.68 20.63
C GLY A 849 -10.52 43.25 21.14
N SER A 850 -10.15 42.20 20.38
CA SER A 850 -10.12 40.82 20.87
C SER A 850 -9.17 40.68 22.08
N SER A 851 -9.70 40.29 23.23
CA SER A 851 -8.93 40.10 24.47
C SER A 851 -7.81 39.08 24.32
N ARG A 852 -8.03 38.04 23.50
CA ARG A 852 -7.02 37.01 23.22
C ARG A 852 -5.81 37.57 22.45
N LEU A 853 -6.01 38.51 21.54
CA LEU A 853 -4.90 39.15 20.81
C LEU A 853 -4.02 39.99 21.75
N ILE A 854 -4.66 40.70 22.69
CA ILE A 854 -3.97 41.48 23.73
C ILE A 854 -3.16 40.55 24.64
N GLU A 855 -3.77 39.48 25.15
CA GLU A 855 -3.11 38.48 26.00
C GLU A 855 -1.89 37.83 25.30
N LEU A 856 -2.05 37.41 24.05
CA LEU A 856 -0.96 36.89 23.23
C LEU A 856 0.15 37.94 23.02
N ASN A 857 -0.20 39.21 22.85
CA ASN A 857 0.79 40.27 22.69
C ASN A 857 1.55 40.58 23.99
N ASP A 858 0.85 40.64 25.12
CA ASP A 858 1.42 40.87 26.45
C ASP A 858 2.34 39.72 26.87
N TYR A 859 2.03 38.48 26.47
CA TYR A 859 2.91 37.35 26.68
C TYR A 859 4.27 37.50 25.98
N ILE A 860 4.27 37.88 24.69
CA ILE A 860 5.51 38.15 23.94
C ILE A 860 6.24 39.38 24.52
N ARG A 861 5.51 40.43 24.90
CA ARG A 861 6.08 41.62 25.57
C ARG A 861 6.83 41.25 26.85
N HIS A 862 6.31 40.29 27.62
CA HIS A 862 6.95 39.80 28.84
C HIS A 862 8.25 39.03 28.58
N LEU A 863 8.32 38.24 27.49
CA LEU A 863 9.55 37.55 27.07
C LEU A 863 10.61 38.56 26.60
N HIS A 864 10.22 39.52 25.76
CA HIS A 864 11.10 40.59 25.28
C HIS A 864 11.63 41.47 26.44
N LYS A 865 10.76 41.87 27.38
CA LYS A 865 11.19 42.64 28.57
C LYS A 865 12.20 41.90 29.46
N LYS A 866 12.24 40.57 29.39
CA LYS A 866 13.22 39.73 30.09
C LYS A 866 14.54 39.53 29.33
N GLY A 867 14.66 40.04 28.11
CA GLY A 867 15.82 39.79 27.24
C GLY A 867 15.92 38.34 26.76
N LEU A 868 14.80 37.60 26.74
CA LEU A 868 14.74 36.21 26.27
C LEU A 868 14.35 36.08 24.80
N LEU A 869 13.86 37.16 24.19
CA LEU A 869 13.25 37.15 22.87
C LEU A 869 13.35 38.53 22.21
N ASP A 870 14.11 38.66 21.12
CA ASP A 870 14.09 39.86 20.29
C ASP A 870 12.91 39.83 19.30
N VAL A 871 12.44 41.01 18.90
CA VAL A 871 11.33 41.15 17.93
C VAL A 871 11.65 42.21 16.88
N LEU A 872 11.41 41.86 15.62
CA LEU A 872 11.45 42.76 14.47
C LEU A 872 10.07 42.75 13.77
N SER A 873 9.47 43.92 13.59
CA SER A 873 8.18 44.08 12.93
C SER A 873 8.31 44.92 11.65
N PHE A 874 7.59 44.51 10.60
CA PHE A 874 7.42 45.26 9.36
C PHE A 874 5.94 45.64 9.17
N CYS A 875 5.65 46.89 8.78
CA CYS A 875 4.30 47.33 8.44
C CYS A 875 4.14 47.73 6.97
N GLU A 876 2.96 47.47 6.42
CA GLU A 876 2.54 47.92 5.08
C GLU A 876 2.16 49.42 5.07
N THR A 877 2.11 50.02 3.88
CA THR A 877 1.64 51.41 3.69
C THR A 877 0.68 51.57 2.51
N LYS A 878 0.27 50.48 1.84
CA LYS A 878 -0.65 50.50 0.69
C LYS A 878 -1.81 49.52 0.89
N VAL A 879 -2.97 49.92 0.35
CA VAL A 879 -4.17 49.09 0.31
C VAL A 879 -3.97 47.87 -0.60
N THR A 880 -4.52 46.74 -0.19
CA THR A 880 -4.42 45.45 -0.88
C THR A 880 -5.75 45.09 -1.55
N PRO A 881 -5.77 44.58 -2.79
CA PRO A 881 -7.00 44.08 -3.41
C PRO A 881 -7.44 42.75 -2.77
N ILE A 882 -8.70 42.68 -2.33
CA ILE A 882 -9.24 41.52 -1.58
C ILE A 882 -10.11 40.64 -2.48
N VAL A 883 -11.01 41.27 -3.25
CA VAL A 883 -11.97 40.66 -4.18
C VAL A 883 -12.02 41.52 -5.44
N GLU A 884 -12.02 40.87 -6.60
CA GLU A 884 -12.19 41.47 -7.91
C GLU A 884 -13.54 41.02 -8.47
N GLY A 885 -14.39 41.98 -8.84
CA GLY A 885 -15.74 41.77 -9.36
C GLY A 885 -15.79 41.86 -10.89
N TYR A 886 -16.90 41.41 -11.46
CA TYR A 886 -17.15 41.53 -12.89
C TYR A 886 -17.05 42.99 -13.35
N GLY A 887 -16.29 43.24 -14.42
CA GLY A 887 -16.03 44.58 -14.95
C GLY A 887 -14.77 45.28 -14.40
N GLY A 888 -13.88 44.57 -13.68
CA GLY A 888 -12.58 45.12 -13.25
C GLY A 888 -12.63 46.02 -12.01
N TRP A 889 -13.77 46.07 -11.32
CA TRP A 889 -13.86 46.68 -9.99
C TRP A 889 -13.20 45.78 -8.96
N ALA A 890 -12.28 46.30 -8.13
CA ALA A 890 -11.68 45.53 -7.05
C ALA A 890 -11.78 46.26 -5.70
N PHE A 891 -12.32 45.59 -4.69
CA PHE A 891 -12.36 46.07 -3.33
C PHE A 891 -10.94 46.08 -2.75
N ARG A 892 -10.42 47.28 -2.49
CA ARG A 892 -9.09 47.50 -1.92
C ARG A 892 -9.21 48.04 -0.50
N THR A 893 -8.47 47.47 0.44
CA THR A 893 -8.43 47.94 1.82
C THR A 893 -7.04 47.74 2.42
N GLU A 894 -6.68 48.58 3.39
CA GLU A 894 -5.51 48.35 4.24
C GLU A 894 -5.85 47.19 5.18
N ILE A 895 -5.08 46.10 5.14
CA ILE A 895 -5.46 44.88 5.87
C ILE A 895 -5.04 45.04 7.34
N VAL A 896 -3.79 45.44 7.56
CA VAL A 896 -3.21 45.63 8.89
C VAL A 896 -2.63 47.04 8.99
N PRO A 897 -3.31 47.96 9.69
CA PRO A 897 -2.81 49.32 9.85
C PRO A 897 -1.61 49.35 10.80
N ILE A 898 -0.80 50.41 10.74
CA ILE A 898 0.46 50.52 11.50
C ILE A 898 0.28 50.35 13.01
N GLU A 899 -0.84 50.82 13.57
CA GLU A 899 -1.17 50.70 15.00
C GLU A 899 -1.42 49.26 15.44
N SER A 900 -1.71 48.35 14.50
CA SER A 900 -1.85 46.91 14.74
C SER A 900 -0.61 46.12 14.31
N ALA A 901 0.13 46.59 13.29
CA ALA A 901 1.35 45.95 12.80
C ALA A 901 2.53 46.03 13.80
N TYR A 902 2.57 47.08 14.63
CA TYR A 902 3.58 47.24 15.68
C TYR A 902 3.07 46.74 17.05
N PRO A 903 3.74 45.79 17.73
CA PRO A 903 3.25 45.23 18.99
C PRO A 903 3.48 46.13 20.23
N GLY A 904 4.10 47.30 20.03
CA GLY A 904 4.46 48.27 21.08
C GLY A 904 5.85 48.04 21.69
N PHE A 905 6.68 47.18 21.10
CA PHE A 905 8.04 46.87 21.54
C PHE A 905 8.81 46.18 20.39
N GLY A 906 10.14 46.07 20.51
CA GLY A 906 11.00 45.57 19.43
C GLY A 906 11.33 46.63 18.39
N GLU A 907 12.01 46.23 17.33
CA GLU A 907 12.39 47.07 16.20
C GLU A 907 11.23 47.16 15.18
N LEU A 908 10.97 48.33 14.59
CA LEU A 908 9.91 48.55 13.60
C LEU A 908 10.49 49.13 12.31
N VAL A 909 10.17 48.49 11.18
CA VAL A 909 10.54 48.93 9.83
C VAL A 909 9.27 49.23 9.03
N VAL A 910 9.14 50.47 8.56
CA VAL A 910 8.02 50.89 7.71
C VAL A 910 8.36 50.60 6.25
N LEU A 911 7.58 49.72 5.59
CA LEU A 911 7.80 49.38 4.18
C LEU A 911 7.02 50.34 3.29
N GLU A 912 7.67 51.43 2.88
CA GLU A 912 7.08 52.41 1.97
C GLU A 912 6.59 51.77 0.66
N SER A 913 5.47 52.31 0.16
CA SER A 913 4.81 51.88 -1.08
C SER A 913 4.50 50.38 -1.20
N THR A 914 4.44 49.66 -0.06
CA THR A 914 4.25 48.21 -0.02
C THR A 914 2.88 47.82 0.50
N ASP A 915 2.26 46.81 -0.14
CA ASP A 915 0.98 46.24 0.30
C ASP A 915 1.14 45.04 1.25
N HIS A 916 0.02 44.53 1.78
CA HIS A 916 0.01 43.41 2.72
C HIS A 916 0.56 42.10 2.13
N ILE A 917 0.36 41.88 0.84
CA ILE A 917 0.69 40.63 0.17
C ILE A 917 2.19 40.59 -0.15
N ASN A 918 2.83 41.73 -0.40
CA ASN A 918 4.23 41.84 -0.79
C ASN A 918 5.15 42.39 0.31
N SER A 919 4.63 42.64 1.52
CA SER A 919 5.45 43.04 2.69
C SER A 919 6.52 42.01 3.06
N CYS A 920 6.23 40.72 2.90
CA CYS A 920 7.17 39.60 3.07
C CYS A 920 7.93 39.17 1.79
N LYS A 921 7.79 39.95 0.70
CA LYS A 921 8.37 39.65 -0.61
C LYS A 921 9.36 40.74 -1.04
N PRO A 922 10.67 40.52 -0.89
CA PRO A 922 11.66 41.47 -1.34
C PRO A 922 11.71 41.52 -2.87
N VAL A 923 11.94 42.71 -3.44
CA VAL A 923 12.19 42.88 -4.90
C VAL A 923 13.66 42.70 -5.27
N SER A 924 14.57 42.85 -4.30
CA SER A 924 16.01 42.64 -4.46
C SER A 924 16.68 42.31 -3.12
N ARG A 925 17.94 41.89 -3.12
CA ARG A 925 18.73 41.69 -1.89
C ARG A 925 19.02 43.00 -1.13
N LEU A 926 18.77 44.17 -1.72
CA LEU A 926 18.90 45.49 -1.08
C LEU A 926 17.59 45.99 -0.47
N ASP A 927 16.50 45.25 -0.64
CA ASP A 927 15.18 45.58 -0.11
C ASP A 927 15.21 45.59 1.43
N PRO A 928 14.64 46.59 2.11
CA PRO A 928 14.57 46.62 3.59
C PRO A 928 13.91 45.38 4.19
N SER A 929 12.90 44.81 3.50
CA SER A 929 12.21 43.59 3.95
C SER A 929 13.11 42.35 3.98
N TYR A 930 14.20 42.32 3.21
CA TYR A 930 15.22 41.27 3.29
C TYR A 930 16.40 41.68 4.17
N THR A 931 16.92 42.89 3.94
CA THR A 931 18.16 43.39 4.54
C THR A 931 18.08 43.47 6.07
N GLU A 932 16.98 43.99 6.62
CA GLU A 932 16.83 44.08 8.08
C GLU A 932 16.58 42.71 8.72
N THR A 933 15.88 41.80 8.03
CA THR A 933 15.71 40.41 8.48
C THR A 933 17.05 39.66 8.51
N LEU A 934 17.91 39.84 7.50
CA LEU A 934 19.24 39.23 7.48
C LEU A 934 20.13 39.77 8.62
N LYS A 935 20.16 41.10 8.82
CA LYS A 935 20.88 41.72 9.95
C LYS A 935 20.38 41.21 11.31
N PHE A 936 19.06 41.07 11.47
CA PHE A 936 18.45 40.55 12.69
C PHE A 936 18.84 39.09 12.97
N LEU A 937 18.86 38.24 11.94
CA LEU A 937 19.34 36.85 12.05
C LEU A 937 20.84 36.79 12.39
N GLN A 938 21.66 37.65 11.79
CA GLN A 938 23.10 37.75 12.08
C GLN A 938 23.37 38.24 13.51
N LYS A 939 22.64 39.26 13.99
CA LYS A 939 22.65 39.74 15.38
C LYS A 939 22.33 38.60 16.35
N LEU A 940 21.24 37.87 16.11
CA LEU A 940 20.81 36.76 16.95
C LEU A 940 21.81 35.60 16.94
N LYS A 941 22.41 35.27 15.80
CA LYS A 941 23.52 34.30 15.74
C LYS A 941 24.68 34.71 16.63
N ALA A 942 25.12 35.97 16.53
CA ALA A 942 26.26 36.48 17.30
C ALA A 942 26.00 36.56 18.82
N CYS A 943 24.74 36.61 19.26
CA CYS A 943 24.37 36.60 20.68
C CYS A 943 24.21 35.19 21.28
N HIS A 944 24.10 34.14 20.45
CA HIS A 944 23.71 32.79 20.88
C HIS A 944 24.62 31.65 20.35
N ALA A 945 25.67 31.98 19.59
CA ALA A 945 26.79 31.11 19.25
C ALA A 945 27.93 31.26 20.28
#